data_AF-A0A1V8SBI7-F1
#
_entry.id   AF-A0A1V8SBI7-F1
#
_cell.length_a   1.000
_cell.length_b   1.000
_cell.length_c   1.000
_cell.angle_alpha   90.00
_cell.angle_beta   90.00
_cell.angle_gamma   90.00
#
_symmetry.space_group_name_H-M   'P 1'
#
loop_
_entity.id
_entity.type
_entity.pdbx_description
1 polymer ?
#
loop_
_entity_poly.entity_id
_entity_poly.type
_entity_poly.pdbx_seq_one_letter_code
_entity_poly.pdbx_strand_id
1 'polypeptide(L)'
;MSSFGMPSSSNAFGKRPAPSRNSFAPLDGARVPDEVEDDNDGLIEDGAEDDDDFVLDNEGDLAPNKSASTGIVGKPATLFDKYPLAKLTEAPGPWYGTGLDERDAMFVPHIKYVTERYDGRDFPAPSTFRQTIDIQGKAAPKDLSTAATAIVQFPIYTDNDGNTTSFGSFGGDWWIQIDPVMHSQRPALRLRIKGGDGVGDCWTFLYPDCVRRDAAGSIKNNFNILGGTKAGTDNVGNEEVLKARRGNNLVEYRMQRWTADDVIPGIGLATDFPRWVGISEDDIDAIADQGQNTGAGPGYEDLSNRDKLIWCLQACADIRIFRQWPDRNWTPLDNLQDWMHGVFQLNARLGYFWFYRLQDRHGALRLEDFDFKSYIQPRWLATQARLEFTTDDNNKQSLSLSPVKVNGFVPNAKQNSKMASNFVYPDSATLVFEYIAGLERNQAHQEFAIAAPFANLDFSIKADVRCHDTEQGVYFLALKNGESKVLKADSSLRPKKGCRVEINVRKYDGNDHPSNYVLLKGQISADFFGTGADVNCVVEGKPDLAPGTYAVSVEMKSDPTPCNCQKAALIELLYGCQDRKQGPDFNQALLQAPATRGLVTNSLALELAASPGTLETILATLKKRRNLNDMQFAAAKHALTGKKGITLLVGPPGAGKTETAAAIAEAHYMSGKNLNKRRPILYVASSNYAVQQGLIKLKSHMDTNGKIYTPHVVHYKGSFLSKPKERKKKEADTTMIDIDNESEFGSDDDDDGEEDDADVDAVARLAIAQEKASKRAEEKIAARQRRRERRELGWDMANAAMRKSVDDSNENSFYLKRHNWIASVATLANHSMQKNAVNYLDLLKKKEERSFPKNDMNARFKELRALEWELSAYYFENVVDIVFCTSNTAARGMLRTLGKFKVIIQDEAALTAIPDAATPLASFIDRCYSASVFH
;
A
#
# COMPACT_ATOMS: atom_id res chain seq x y z
N MET A 1 16.44 -7.76 61.29
CA MET A 1 17.60 -6.88 61.53
C MET A 1 18.60 -7.08 60.41
N SER A 2 18.74 -6.05 59.57
CA SER A 2 19.81 -5.74 58.59
C SER A 2 19.15 -5.12 57.35
N SER A 3 19.16 -3.80 57.38
CA SER A 3 18.69 -2.86 56.37
C SER A 3 19.73 -2.71 55.26
N PHE A 4 19.31 -2.74 54.00
CA PHE A 4 20.09 -2.14 52.90
C PHE A 4 19.21 -1.13 52.16
N GLY A 5 19.66 0.12 52.19
CA GLY A 5 18.98 1.30 51.68
C GLY A 5 19.09 1.42 50.16
N MET A 6 18.04 1.98 49.57
CA MET A 6 18.03 2.48 48.20
C MET A 6 18.67 3.88 48.12
N PRO A 7 19.42 4.20 47.07
CA PRO A 7 19.73 5.59 46.76
C PRO A 7 18.63 6.21 45.89
N SER A 8 18.16 7.37 46.33
CA SER A 8 17.46 8.36 45.54
C SER A 8 18.43 9.03 44.56
N SER A 9 18.03 9.19 43.30
CA SER A 9 18.70 10.13 42.40
C SER A 9 17.67 10.90 41.57
N SER A 10 17.77 12.21 41.75
CA SER A 10 17.03 13.30 41.14
C SER A 10 17.26 13.47 39.63
N ASN A 11 16.24 14.07 39.00
CA ASN A 11 16.15 14.62 37.65
C ASN A 11 17.45 15.13 37.01
N ALA A 12 17.73 14.65 35.81
CA ALA A 12 18.38 15.41 34.74
C ALA A 12 17.73 15.06 33.39
N PHE A 13 16.97 16.00 32.83
CA PHE A 13 16.43 15.94 31.48
C PHE A 13 17.60 16.06 30.47
N GLY A 14 18.11 14.93 29.99
CA GLY A 14 19.04 14.88 28.87
C GLY A 14 18.31 15.04 27.54
N LYS A 15 18.64 16.10 26.79
CA LYS A 15 18.28 16.23 25.36
C LYS A 15 18.84 15.01 24.61
N ARG A 16 18.00 14.29 23.87
CA ARG A 16 18.45 13.25 22.93
C ARG A 16 19.33 13.88 21.85
N PRO A 17 20.52 13.33 21.54
CA PRO A 17 21.23 13.69 20.32
C PRO A 17 20.48 13.11 19.11
N ALA A 18 20.55 13.81 17.98
CA ALA A 18 20.17 13.27 16.68
C ALA A 18 20.99 12.00 16.39
N PRO A 19 20.43 10.98 15.70
CA PRO A 19 21.21 9.81 15.33
C PRO A 19 22.39 10.24 14.45
N SER A 20 23.60 10.00 14.94
CA SER A 20 24.84 10.21 14.20
C SER A 20 24.87 9.28 12.99
N ARG A 21 25.17 9.87 11.82
CA ARG A 21 25.64 9.17 10.62
C ARG A 21 26.77 8.21 10.99
N ASN A 22 26.53 6.91 10.93
CA ASN A 22 27.61 5.94 10.79
C ASN A 22 27.55 5.36 9.38
N SER A 23 28.49 5.83 8.56
CA SER A 23 28.99 5.14 7.38
C SER A 23 29.45 3.73 7.78
N PHE A 24 28.98 2.72 7.07
CA PHE A 24 29.65 1.42 7.06
C PHE A 24 31.03 1.62 6.41
N ALA A 25 32.09 1.49 7.22
CA ALA A 25 33.44 1.28 6.75
C ALA A 25 33.83 -0.17 7.10
N PRO A 26 34.51 -0.91 6.20
CA PRO A 26 34.97 -2.26 6.49
C PRO A 26 36.15 -2.22 7.47
N LEU A 27 36.19 -3.22 8.35
CA LEU A 27 37.30 -3.50 9.25
C LEU A 27 38.49 -4.01 8.44
N ASP A 28 39.59 -3.27 8.46
CA ASP A 28 40.90 -3.75 8.02
C ASP A 28 41.90 -3.72 9.17
N GLY A 29 42.59 -4.84 9.35
CA GLY A 29 43.65 -5.01 10.30
C GLY A 29 44.60 -6.10 9.85
N ALA A 30 45.65 -5.73 9.11
CA ALA A 30 46.97 -6.35 9.18
C ALA A 30 48.01 -5.48 8.46
N ARG A 31 49.00 -5.00 9.21
CA ARG A 31 50.25 -4.37 8.75
C ARG A 31 51.24 -5.42 8.25
N VAL A 32 51.93 -5.16 7.14
CA VAL A 32 53.35 -5.53 6.82
C VAL A 32 53.87 -4.51 5.76
N PRO A 33 55.18 -4.13 5.73
CA PRO A 33 55.62 -2.78 5.39
C PRO A 33 56.24 -2.58 3.99
N ASP A 34 56.32 -1.29 3.65
CA ASP A 34 57.28 -0.49 2.85
C ASP A 34 58.23 -1.11 1.81
N GLU A 35 58.49 -0.24 0.82
CA GLU A 35 59.54 -0.19 -0.21
C GLU A 35 59.25 -0.94 -1.52
N VAL A 36 59.06 -0.17 -2.61
CA VAL A 36 60.06 0.06 -3.67
C VAL A 36 59.57 1.22 -4.56
N GLU A 37 60.43 2.23 -4.72
CA GLU A 37 60.37 3.30 -5.71
C GLU A 37 60.44 2.73 -7.14
N ASP A 38 59.70 3.29 -8.10
CA ASP A 38 60.28 3.48 -9.43
C ASP A 38 59.49 4.51 -10.25
N ASP A 39 60.24 5.49 -10.71
CA ASP A 39 59.89 6.53 -11.66
C ASP A 39 59.55 5.94 -13.03
N ASN A 40 58.58 6.52 -13.74
CA ASN A 40 58.78 6.79 -15.16
C ASN A 40 57.79 7.82 -15.73
N ASP A 41 58.35 8.98 -16.03
CA ASP A 41 57.84 9.97 -16.96
C ASP A 41 57.81 9.41 -18.40
N GLY A 42 56.82 9.82 -19.18
CA GLY A 42 56.70 9.48 -20.60
C GLY A 42 55.72 10.37 -21.34
N LEU A 43 56.19 11.59 -21.67
CA LEU A 43 55.65 12.51 -22.66
C LEU A 43 55.68 11.90 -24.09
N ILE A 44 55.00 12.60 -25.02
CA ILE A 44 55.06 12.59 -26.51
C ILE A 44 53.73 12.11 -27.14
N GLU A 45 53.12 12.69 -28.17
CA GLU A 45 53.18 13.96 -28.92
C GLU A 45 51.93 13.97 -29.83
N ASP A 46 51.64 15.14 -30.39
CA ASP A 46 50.67 15.46 -31.43
C ASP A 46 50.70 14.56 -32.69
N GLY A 47 49.57 14.53 -33.41
CA GLY A 47 49.49 13.99 -34.77
C GLY A 47 48.13 14.25 -35.39
N ALA A 48 48.06 15.31 -36.21
CA ALA A 48 46.93 15.74 -37.01
C ALA A 48 46.92 15.07 -38.41
N GLU A 49 45.80 15.27 -39.11
CA GLU A 49 45.60 15.20 -40.58
C GLU A 49 45.59 13.80 -41.23
N ASP A 50 44.48 13.39 -41.84
CA ASP A 50 44.16 13.74 -43.24
C ASP A 50 42.81 13.15 -43.71
N ASP A 51 42.27 13.84 -44.71
CA ASP A 51 41.05 13.61 -45.46
C ASP A 51 41.02 12.28 -46.25
N ASP A 52 39.82 11.78 -46.55
CA ASP A 52 39.54 11.21 -47.87
C ASP A 52 38.03 11.19 -48.18
N ASP A 53 37.74 11.68 -49.38
CA ASP A 53 36.46 11.95 -50.02
C ASP A 53 35.78 10.69 -50.63
N PHE A 54 34.57 10.94 -51.19
CA PHE A 54 33.92 10.25 -52.34
C PHE A 54 33.14 8.94 -52.02
N VAL A 55 31.93 8.64 -52.53
CA VAL A 55 31.13 9.05 -53.72
C VAL A 55 29.63 8.81 -53.44
N LEU A 56 28.76 9.70 -53.92
CA LEU A 56 27.32 9.49 -54.15
C LEU A 56 27.09 8.87 -55.54
N ASP A 57 26.14 7.93 -55.70
CA ASP A 57 25.14 8.01 -56.79
C ASP A 57 24.11 6.86 -56.86
N ASN A 58 22.96 7.27 -57.42
CA ASN A 58 21.88 6.55 -58.15
C ASN A 58 20.75 5.89 -57.34
N GLU A 59 19.55 6.49 -57.32
CA GLU A 59 18.51 6.60 -58.39
C GLU A 59 17.62 5.34 -58.47
N GLY A 60 16.29 5.54 -58.42
CA GLY A 60 15.32 4.46 -58.61
C GLY A 60 13.86 4.78 -58.24
N ASP A 61 13.22 5.58 -59.09
CA ASP A 61 11.81 5.51 -59.51
C ASP A 61 10.62 5.96 -58.64
N LEU A 62 10.02 7.04 -59.17
CA LEU A 62 8.66 7.57 -58.96
C LEU A 62 7.61 6.77 -59.76
N ALA A 63 6.42 6.56 -59.18
CA ALA A 63 5.16 6.38 -59.91
C ALA A 63 3.92 6.73 -59.04
N PRO A 64 2.78 7.14 -59.64
CA PRO A 64 2.09 8.36 -59.23
C PRO A 64 0.75 8.21 -58.49
N ASN A 65 0.36 9.33 -57.88
CA ASN A 65 -0.95 9.67 -57.34
C ASN A 65 -2.14 9.27 -58.24
N LYS A 66 -3.19 8.71 -57.61
CA LYS A 66 -4.56 8.80 -58.09
C LYS A 66 -5.47 9.33 -56.99
N SER A 67 -5.98 10.54 -57.22
CA SER A 67 -7.08 11.18 -56.53
C SER A 67 -8.41 10.49 -56.82
N ALA A 68 -9.21 10.23 -55.79
CA ALA A 68 -10.65 10.05 -55.93
C ALA A 68 -11.35 10.67 -54.72
N SER A 69 -11.98 11.83 -54.98
CA SER A 69 -12.90 12.53 -54.11
C SER A 69 -14.28 11.87 -54.16
N THR A 70 -14.81 11.42 -53.03
CA THR A 70 -16.25 11.25 -52.84
C THR A 70 -16.62 11.72 -51.45
N GLY A 71 -17.41 12.79 -51.41
CA GLY A 71 -17.91 13.40 -50.19
C GLY A 71 -18.83 12.45 -49.42
N ILE A 72 -18.56 12.30 -48.13
CA ILE A 72 -19.47 11.73 -47.15
C ILE A 72 -19.64 12.77 -46.05
N VAL A 73 -20.88 13.20 -45.86
CA VAL A 73 -21.32 14.08 -44.78
C VAL A 73 -21.10 13.33 -43.45
N GLY A 74 -20.03 13.68 -42.75
CA GLY A 74 -19.67 13.11 -41.45
C GLY A 74 -20.47 13.74 -40.33
N LYS A 75 -21.12 12.90 -39.50
CA LYS A 75 -21.64 13.26 -38.18
C LYS A 75 -20.52 13.90 -37.33
N PRO A 76 -20.83 14.83 -36.40
CA PRO A 76 -19.81 15.41 -35.54
C PRO A 76 -19.19 14.31 -34.67
N ALA A 77 -17.92 14.03 -34.92
CA ALA A 77 -17.09 13.10 -34.16
C ALA A 77 -17.06 13.52 -32.69
N THR A 78 -17.28 12.57 -31.80
CA THR A 78 -17.20 12.83 -30.37
C THR A 78 -15.73 13.00 -29.95
N LEU A 79 -15.45 13.73 -28.87
CA LEU A 79 -14.08 14.02 -28.41
C LEU A 79 -13.20 12.75 -28.17
N PHE A 80 -13.82 11.56 -28.10
CA PHE A 80 -13.15 10.26 -27.97
C PHE A 80 -12.70 9.65 -29.32
N ASP A 81 -13.24 10.08 -30.46
CA ASP A 81 -12.82 9.60 -31.77
C ASP A 81 -11.49 10.25 -32.24
N LYS A 82 -11.01 11.29 -31.53
CA LYS A 82 -9.74 11.97 -31.82
C LYS A 82 -8.50 11.32 -31.18
N TYR A 83 -8.67 10.34 -30.29
CA TYR A 83 -7.55 9.65 -29.64
C TYR A 83 -7.78 8.13 -29.70
N PRO A 84 -7.29 7.43 -30.73
CA PRO A 84 -7.39 5.99 -30.76
C PRO A 84 -6.64 5.41 -29.56
N LEU A 85 -7.35 4.64 -28.72
CA LEU A 85 -6.73 3.71 -27.79
C LEU A 85 -6.00 2.65 -28.63
N ALA A 86 -4.73 2.89 -28.98
CA ALA A 86 -3.99 1.91 -29.77
C ALA A 86 -3.59 0.72 -28.89
N LYS A 87 -3.57 -0.48 -29.50
CA LYS A 87 -2.84 -1.60 -28.93
C LYS A 87 -1.35 -1.26 -28.92
N LEU A 88 -0.70 -1.54 -27.80
CA LEU A 88 0.69 -1.17 -27.50
C LEU A 88 1.76 -1.84 -28.39
N THR A 89 1.43 -2.44 -29.52
CA THR A 89 2.37 -3.26 -30.32
C THR A 89 3.34 -2.47 -31.21
N GLU A 90 3.19 -1.15 -31.36
CA GLU A 90 3.80 -0.45 -32.52
C GLU A 90 4.61 0.83 -32.23
N ALA A 91 4.97 1.15 -30.99
CA ALA A 91 5.74 2.38 -30.71
C ALA A 91 7.28 2.15 -30.76
N PRO A 92 8.04 2.81 -31.67
CA PRO A 92 9.50 2.72 -31.74
C PRO A 92 10.20 3.63 -30.72
N GLY A 93 11.21 3.11 -30.02
CA GLY A 93 12.15 3.86 -29.16
C GLY A 93 12.44 3.20 -27.80
N PRO A 94 13.67 3.32 -27.24
CA PRO A 94 14.00 2.80 -25.91
C PRO A 94 13.36 3.66 -24.80
N TRP A 95 12.55 3.04 -23.94
CA TRP A 95 11.76 3.73 -22.90
C TRP A 95 12.51 3.97 -21.57
N TYR A 96 13.80 3.64 -21.49
CA TYR A 96 14.62 3.84 -20.28
C TYR A 96 15.20 5.26 -20.15
N GLY A 97 14.67 6.24 -20.90
CA GLY A 97 15.20 7.60 -20.98
C GLY A 97 16.46 7.68 -21.87
N THR A 98 16.68 8.83 -22.50
CA THR A 98 17.81 9.07 -23.42
C THR A 98 19.13 9.36 -22.68
N GLY A 99 19.43 8.64 -21.60
CA GLY A 99 20.55 8.97 -20.72
C GLY A 99 21.20 7.78 -20.02
N LEU A 100 21.21 6.61 -20.66
CA LEU A 100 22.15 5.55 -20.27
C LEU A 100 23.54 6.04 -20.66
N ASP A 101 24.40 6.27 -19.66
CA ASP A 101 25.80 6.66 -19.88
C ASP A 101 26.57 5.51 -20.55
N GLU A 102 27.79 5.76 -21.04
CA GLU A 102 28.68 4.70 -21.57
C GLU A 102 28.90 3.53 -20.58
N ARG A 103 28.75 3.78 -19.28
CA ARG A 103 28.77 2.74 -18.23
C ARG A 103 27.69 1.68 -18.43
N ASP A 104 26.59 2.04 -19.07
CA ASP A 104 25.43 1.19 -19.32
C ASP A 104 25.43 0.57 -20.72
N ALA A 105 26.36 0.98 -21.60
CA ALA A 105 26.51 0.43 -22.95
C ALA A 105 26.71 -1.10 -22.95
N MET A 106 27.38 -1.63 -21.92
CA MET A 106 27.55 -3.07 -21.72
C MET A 106 26.22 -3.81 -21.45
N PHE A 107 25.21 -3.14 -20.91
CA PHE A 107 23.90 -3.73 -20.62
C PHE A 107 22.92 -3.59 -21.77
N VAL A 108 23.20 -2.71 -22.73
CA VAL A 108 22.33 -2.45 -23.88
C VAL A 108 21.90 -3.77 -24.53
N PRO A 109 22.73 -4.78 -24.79
CA PRO A 109 22.26 -6.05 -25.37
C PRO A 109 21.22 -6.77 -24.52
N HIS A 110 21.42 -6.86 -23.20
CA HIS A 110 20.50 -7.53 -22.29
C HIS A 110 19.21 -6.74 -22.07
N ILE A 111 19.31 -5.42 -21.88
CA ILE A 111 18.16 -4.52 -21.75
C ILE A 111 17.36 -4.53 -23.05
N LYS A 112 18.04 -4.35 -24.19
CA LYS A 112 17.45 -4.41 -25.53
C LYS A 112 16.70 -5.72 -25.73
N TYR A 113 17.30 -6.86 -25.39
CA TYR A 113 16.63 -8.16 -25.50
C TYR A 113 15.38 -8.26 -24.63
N VAL A 114 15.44 -7.84 -23.36
CA VAL A 114 14.31 -7.89 -22.42
C VAL A 114 13.20 -6.91 -22.81
N THR A 115 13.54 -5.77 -23.44
CA THR A 115 12.61 -4.67 -23.72
C THR A 115 12.07 -4.60 -25.17
N GLU A 116 12.79 -5.09 -26.18
CA GLU A 116 12.40 -4.97 -27.59
C GLU A 116 11.40 -6.02 -28.05
N ARG A 117 11.45 -7.24 -27.49
CA ARG A 117 10.58 -8.36 -27.88
C ARG A 117 9.25 -8.39 -27.12
N TYR A 118 8.73 -7.20 -26.81
CA TYR A 118 7.68 -6.99 -25.83
C TYR A 118 6.28 -6.85 -26.45
N ASP A 119 5.32 -7.71 -26.07
CA ASP A 119 3.94 -7.72 -26.60
C ASP A 119 2.89 -7.12 -25.65
N GLY A 120 3.26 -6.69 -24.45
CA GLY A 120 2.29 -6.39 -23.38
C GLY A 120 2.34 -7.34 -22.18
N ARG A 121 3.32 -8.26 -22.07
CA ARG A 121 3.56 -9.08 -20.87
C ARG A 121 5.00 -9.01 -20.35
N ASP A 122 5.18 -9.12 -19.03
CA ASP A 122 6.48 -9.10 -18.31
C ASP A 122 7.53 -10.15 -18.78
N PHE A 123 7.13 -11.06 -19.66
CA PHE A 123 7.93 -12.10 -20.26
C PHE A 123 7.52 -12.27 -21.73
N PRO A 124 8.33 -12.91 -22.60
CA PRO A 124 8.02 -13.02 -24.02
C PRO A 124 6.64 -13.65 -24.24
N ALA A 125 5.90 -13.13 -25.21
CA ALA A 125 4.52 -13.50 -25.48
C ALA A 125 4.33 -15.03 -25.55
N PRO A 126 3.35 -15.64 -24.85
CA PRO A 126 3.01 -17.03 -25.11
C PRO A 126 2.57 -17.26 -26.55
N SER A 127 2.25 -16.24 -27.37
CA SER A 127 2.06 -16.43 -28.81
C SER A 127 3.35 -16.88 -29.52
N THR A 128 4.52 -16.36 -29.17
CA THR A 128 5.82 -16.91 -29.63
C THR A 128 6.13 -18.31 -29.09
N PHE A 129 5.46 -18.69 -27.99
CA PHE A 129 5.50 -20.04 -27.42
C PHE A 129 4.33 -20.95 -27.85
N ARG A 130 3.29 -20.40 -28.50
CA ARG A 130 2.07 -21.07 -29.00
C ARG A 130 2.08 -21.23 -30.51
N GLN A 131 2.97 -20.55 -31.23
CA GLN A 131 2.89 -20.38 -32.68
C GLN A 131 3.21 -21.62 -33.52
N THR A 132 3.44 -22.79 -32.93
CA THR A 132 3.54 -24.06 -33.67
C THR A 132 2.47 -25.07 -33.30
N ILE A 133 1.20 -24.67 -33.14
CA ILE A 133 0.08 -25.64 -33.25
C ILE A 133 -1.11 -25.05 -34.02
N ASP A 134 -1.09 -25.36 -35.31
CA ASP A 134 -2.19 -25.74 -36.20
C ASP A 134 -3.35 -24.76 -36.48
N ILE A 135 -3.44 -24.41 -37.76
CA ILE A 135 -4.52 -23.69 -38.46
C ILE A 135 -5.86 -24.47 -38.40
N GLN A 136 -5.89 -25.67 -37.81
CA GLN A 136 -7.09 -26.53 -37.72
C GLN A 136 -7.69 -26.73 -36.32
N GLY A 137 -7.43 -25.79 -35.39
CA GLY A 137 -8.31 -25.51 -34.24
C GLY A 137 -8.86 -26.73 -33.49
N LYS A 138 -8.05 -27.38 -32.63
CA LYS A 138 -8.55 -28.29 -31.58
C LYS A 138 -7.56 -28.68 -30.47
N ALA A 139 -6.31 -28.21 -30.45
CA ALA A 139 -5.39 -28.48 -29.35
C ALA A 139 -5.35 -27.29 -28.37
N ALA A 140 -5.60 -27.55 -27.08
CA ALA A 140 -5.32 -26.58 -26.04
C ALA A 140 -3.83 -26.19 -26.08
N PRO A 141 -3.47 -24.91 -25.90
CA PRO A 141 -2.07 -24.50 -25.88
C PRO A 141 -1.35 -25.31 -24.81
N LYS A 142 -0.34 -26.10 -25.20
CA LYS A 142 0.57 -26.75 -24.25
C LYS A 142 1.28 -25.62 -23.51
N ASP A 143 0.83 -25.36 -22.30
CA ASP A 143 1.40 -24.33 -21.45
C ASP A 143 2.88 -24.68 -21.19
N LEU A 144 3.78 -23.72 -21.35
CA LEU A 144 5.13 -23.88 -20.79
C LEU A 144 5.09 -24.05 -19.27
N SER A 145 3.99 -23.61 -18.65
CA SER A 145 3.71 -23.74 -17.23
C SER A 145 3.05 -25.08 -16.86
N THR A 146 3.45 -26.19 -17.46
CA THR A 146 3.14 -27.50 -16.91
C THR A 146 4.39 -27.98 -16.17
N ALA A 147 4.38 -27.87 -14.84
CA ALA A 147 5.37 -28.44 -13.93
C ALA A 147 5.96 -29.73 -14.51
N ALA A 148 7.20 -29.66 -14.99
CA ALA A 148 7.84 -30.77 -15.68
C ALA A 148 8.61 -31.59 -14.66
N THR A 149 8.54 -32.92 -14.79
CA THR A 149 9.39 -33.80 -14.00
C THR A 149 10.86 -33.48 -14.27
N ALA A 150 11.64 -33.41 -13.20
CA ALA A 150 13.03 -33.02 -13.29
C ALA A 150 13.93 -34.05 -12.61
N ILE A 151 15.17 -34.12 -13.10
CA ILE A 151 16.27 -34.81 -12.45
C ILE A 151 17.28 -33.74 -12.01
N VAL A 152 17.68 -33.73 -10.74
CA VAL A 152 18.66 -32.81 -10.18
C VAL A 152 19.95 -33.57 -9.89
N GLN A 153 21.08 -33.09 -10.41
CA GLN A 153 22.40 -33.72 -10.30
C GLN A 153 23.40 -32.73 -9.68
N PHE A 154 24.31 -33.27 -8.87
CA PHE A 154 25.34 -32.50 -8.16
C PHE A 154 26.75 -33.01 -8.51
N PRO A 155 27.47 -32.39 -9.46
CA PRO A 155 28.73 -32.90 -10.03
C PRO A 155 29.88 -33.16 -9.05
N ILE A 156 29.94 -32.41 -7.95
CA ILE A 156 31.05 -32.45 -6.99
C ILE A 156 30.92 -33.64 -6.02
N TYR A 157 29.71 -34.18 -5.87
CA TYR A 157 29.46 -35.38 -5.09
C TYR A 157 29.55 -36.60 -6.01
N THR A 158 30.77 -37.09 -6.19
CA THR A 158 30.98 -38.44 -6.68
C THR A 158 30.98 -39.38 -5.48
N ASP A 159 30.20 -40.47 -5.55
CA ASP A 159 30.36 -41.57 -4.61
C ASP A 159 31.80 -42.14 -4.67
N ASN A 160 32.12 -43.09 -3.79
CA ASN A 160 33.44 -43.74 -3.77
C ASN A 160 33.80 -44.41 -5.12
N ASP A 161 32.82 -44.64 -5.99
CA ASP A 161 32.96 -45.26 -7.30
C ASP A 161 33.04 -44.22 -8.44
N GLY A 162 33.04 -42.91 -8.12
CA GLY A 162 33.12 -41.84 -9.12
C GLY A 162 31.77 -41.45 -9.73
N ASN A 163 30.64 -42.01 -9.29
CA ASN A 163 29.33 -41.72 -9.86
C ASN A 163 28.74 -40.45 -9.26
N THR A 164 28.22 -39.57 -10.12
CA THR A 164 27.57 -38.35 -9.68
C THR A 164 26.20 -38.62 -9.03
N THR A 165 26.00 -38.09 -7.82
CA THR A 165 24.71 -38.14 -7.13
C THR A 165 23.63 -37.42 -7.94
N SER A 166 22.53 -38.13 -8.22
CA SER A 166 21.38 -37.65 -8.98
C SER A 166 20.06 -37.99 -8.27
N PHE A 167 19.10 -37.09 -8.31
CA PHE A 167 17.79 -37.21 -7.68
C PHE A 167 16.68 -36.95 -8.69
N GLY A 168 15.59 -37.73 -8.66
CA GLY A 168 14.45 -37.57 -9.56
C GLY A 168 14.39 -38.60 -10.68
N SER A 169 13.34 -38.52 -11.51
CA SER A 169 13.15 -39.37 -12.70
C SER A 169 12.31 -38.68 -13.79
N PHE A 170 12.44 -39.13 -15.03
CA PHE A 170 11.63 -38.76 -16.18
C PHE A 170 10.49 -39.77 -16.41
N GLY A 171 9.45 -39.73 -15.57
CA GLY A 171 8.25 -40.58 -15.66
C GLY A 171 8.07 -41.48 -14.42
N GLY A 172 6.84 -41.93 -14.15
CA GLY A 172 6.49 -42.57 -12.87
C GLY A 172 6.15 -41.55 -11.78
N ASP A 173 5.97 -42.00 -10.52
CA ASP A 173 5.68 -41.16 -9.35
C ASP A 173 6.69 -40.01 -9.22
N TRP A 174 6.38 -38.88 -9.85
CA TRP A 174 7.22 -37.70 -9.83
C TRP A 174 7.37 -37.24 -8.40
N TRP A 175 8.60 -36.91 -8.01
CA TRP A 175 8.87 -36.29 -6.73
C TRP A 175 9.66 -34.98 -6.83
N ILE A 176 10.08 -34.58 -8.04
CA ILE A 176 10.66 -33.26 -8.30
C ILE A 176 10.00 -32.64 -9.53
N GLN A 177 9.57 -31.38 -9.42
CA GLN A 177 9.09 -30.58 -10.55
C GLN A 177 9.82 -29.25 -10.63
N ILE A 178 10.14 -28.78 -11.83
CA ILE A 178 10.70 -27.45 -12.08
C ILE A 178 9.67 -26.51 -12.71
N ASP A 179 9.64 -25.26 -12.24
CA ASP A 179 8.83 -24.18 -12.79
C ASP A 179 9.60 -22.83 -12.74
N PRO A 180 10.04 -22.28 -13.89
CA PRO A 180 10.65 -20.95 -13.92
C PRO A 180 9.65 -19.85 -13.50
N VAL A 181 10.03 -18.99 -12.57
CA VAL A 181 9.27 -17.80 -12.20
C VAL A 181 9.54 -16.70 -13.22
N MET A 182 8.61 -16.55 -14.16
CA MET A 182 8.69 -15.61 -15.27
C MET A 182 8.34 -14.17 -14.85
N HIS A 183 9.19 -13.55 -14.03
CA HIS A 183 9.06 -12.16 -13.57
C HIS A 183 10.33 -11.36 -13.86
N SER A 184 10.29 -10.29 -14.67
CA SER A 184 11.53 -9.62 -15.14
C SER A 184 12.30 -8.92 -14.01
N GLN A 185 11.60 -8.49 -12.95
CA GLN A 185 12.18 -7.75 -11.82
C GLN A 185 12.58 -8.62 -10.63
N ARG A 186 12.25 -9.92 -10.65
CA ARG A 186 12.56 -10.91 -9.61
C ARG A 186 12.41 -12.34 -10.14
N PRO A 187 13.17 -12.71 -11.18
CA PRO A 187 13.07 -14.02 -11.79
C PRO A 187 13.61 -15.08 -10.82
N ALA A 188 13.15 -16.32 -10.93
CA ALA A 188 13.65 -17.43 -10.11
C ALA A 188 13.50 -18.76 -10.84
N LEU A 189 14.25 -19.78 -10.41
CA LEU A 189 13.91 -21.17 -10.70
C LEU A 189 13.24 -21.78 -9.48
N ARG A 190 11.97 -22.17 -9.63
CA ARG A 190 11.22 -22.83 -8.55
C ARG A 190 11.29 -24.34 -8.72
N LEU A 191 11.63 -25.05 -7.66
CA LEU A 191 11.59 -26.51 -7.59
C LEU A 191 10.54 -26.94 -6.57
N ARG A 192 9.62 -27.82 -6.97
CA ARG A 192 8.73 -28.54 -6.07
C ARG A 192 9.37 -29.87 -5.73
N ILE A 193 9.41 -30.22 -4.45
CA ILE A 193 9.86 -31.51 -3.97
C ILE A 193 8.68 -32.16 -3.24
N LYS A 194 8.19 -33.27 -3.79
CA LYS A 194 7.05 -34.00 -3.25
C LYS A 194 7.43 -34.62 -1.90
N GLY A 195 6.55 -34.48 -0.92
CA GLY A 195 6.71 -35.16 0.35
C GLY A 195 6.42 -36.67 0.23
N GLY A 196 7.08 -37.47 1.05
CA GLY A 196 6.69 -38.87 1.25
C GLY A 196 5.39 -38.99 2.05
N ASP A 197 4.95 -40.21 2.33
CA ASP A 197 3.71 -40.45 3.08
C ASP A 197 3.71 -39.74 4.43
N GLY A 198 2.77 -38.82 4.63
CA GLY A 198 2.61 -38.03 5.87
C GLY A 198 3.46 -36.76 5.94
N VAL A 199 4.35 -36.51 4.97
CA VAL A 199 5.13 -35.27 4.89
C VAL A 199 4.58 -34.40 3.75
N GLY A 200 4.35 -33.11 4.02
CA GLY A 200 3.89 -32.18 2.99
C GLY A 200 4.97 -31.91 1.93
N ASP A 201 4.54 -31.56 0.72
CA ASP A 201 5.44 -31.04 -0.30
C ASP A 201 6.17 -29.79 0.19
N CYS A 202 7.43 -29.65 -0.21
CA CYS A 202 8.17 -28.40 -0.05
C CYS A 202 8.56 -27.81 -1.40
N TRP A 203 8.91 -26.53 -1.38
CA TRP A 203 9.33 -25.76 -2.53
C TRP A 203 10.65 -25.08 -2.21
N THR A 204 11.54 -25.00 -3.19
CA THR A 204 12.71 -24.13 -3.13
C THR A 204 12.74 -23.16 -4.30
N PHE A 205 13.29 -21.98 -4.07
CA PHE A 205 13.42 -20.91 -5.05
C PHE A 205 14.89 -20.53 -5.16
N LEU A 206 15.44 -20.69 -6.37
CA LEU A 206 16.80 -20.30 -6.73
C LEU A 206 16.74 -18.97 -7.47
N TYR A 207 17.11 -17.91 -6.77
CA TYR A 207 17.10 -16.55 -7.28
C TYR A 207 18.47 -16.14 -7.86
N PRO A 208 18.58 -15.00 -8.57
CA PRO A 208 19.84 -14.49 -9.09
C PRO A 208 20.93 -14.25 -8.03
N ASP A 209 20.57 -13.94 -6.79
CA ASP A 209 21.50 -13.80 -5.66
C ASP A 209 22.14 -15.14 -5.23
N CYS A 210 21.51 -16.27 -5.53
CA CYS A 210 22.04 -17.60 -5.30
C CYS A 210 23.16 -17.95 -6.29
N VAL A 211 23.26 -17.24 -7.42
CA VAL A 211 24.20 -17.54 -8.51
C VAL A 211 25.51 -16.82 -8.27
N ARG A 212 26.62 -17.57 -8.38
CA ARG A 212 27.98 -17.04 -8.32
C ARG A 212 28.18 -15.97 -9.39
N ARG A 213 28.92 -14.93 -9.06
CA ARG A 213 29.28 -13.84 -9.99
C ARG A 213 30.79 -13.75 -10.14
N ASP A 214 31.24 -13.33 -11.32
CA ASP A 214 32.62 -12.92 -11.50
C ASP A 214 32.88 -11.52 -10.90
N ALA A 215 34.13 -11.05 -10.98
CA ALA A 215 34.54 -9.74 -10.47
C ALA A 215 33.79 -8.57 -11.11
N ALA A 216 33.24 -8.75 -12.33
CA ALA A 216 32.43 -7.75 -13.03
C ALA A 216 30.93 -7.85 -12.70
N GLY A 217 30.54 -8.73 -11.77
CA GLY A 217 29.15 -9.00 -11.43
C GLY A 217 28.39 -9.79 -12.49
N SER A 218 29.09 -10.45 -13.43
CA SER A 218 28.45 -11.29 -14.46
C SER A 218 28.20 -12.72 -13.98
N ILE A 219 27.12 -13.32 -14.49
CA ILE A 219 26.73 -14.72 -14.28
C ILE A 219 26.91 -15.58 -15.52
N LYS A 220 27.50 -15.06 -16.61
CA LYS A 220 27.51 -15.68 -17.94
C LYS A 220 27.99 -17.14 -17.98
N ASN A 221 28.90 -17.51 -17.08
CA ASN A 221 29.41 -18.89 -16.97
C ASN A 221 28.80 -19.67 -15.80
N ASN A 222 28.10 -18.97 -14.92
CA ASN A 222 27.58 -19.50 -13.66
C ASN A 222 26.07 -19.80 -13.73
N PHE A 223 25.37 -19.33 -14.75
CA PHE A 223 23.98 -19.70 -15.02
C PHE A 223 23.74 -19.90 -16.51
N ASN A 224 23.36 -21.11 -16.89
CA ASN A 224 23.12 -21.47 -18.28
C ASN A 224 21.86 -22.34 -18.41
N ILE A 225 21.11 -22.12 -19.48
CA ILE A 225 20.05 -23.03 -19.92
C ILE A 225 20.54 -23.63 -21.24
N LEU A 226 20.65 -24.94 -21.33
CA LEU A 226 21.20 -25.64 -22.49
C LEU A 226 20.14 -26.57 -23.06
N GLY A 227 19.90 -26.51 -24.37
CA GLY A 227 18.99 -27.39 -25.08
C GLY A 227 19.70 -28.44 -25.94
N GLY A 228 19.07 -29.59 -26.09
CA GLY A 228 19.40 -30.59 -27.11
C GLY A 228 20.77 -31.22 -26.90
N THR A 229 21.61 -31.22 -27.94
CA THR A 229 22.95 -31.84 -27.89
C THR A 229 23.93 -31.13 -26.94
N LYS A 230 23.67 -29.86 -26.62
CA LYS A 230 24.46 -29.07 -25.68
C LYS A 230 24.19 -29.45 -24.21
N ALA A 231 23.02 -30.00 -23.92
CA ALA A 231 22.64 -30.46 -22.59
C ALA A 231 23.36 -31.78 -22.23
N GLY A 232 23.86 -31.87 -21.00
CA GLY A 232 24.48 -33.06 -20.43
C GLY A 232 25.81 -33.43 -21.07
N THR A 233 26.58 -32.44 -21.55
CA THR A 233 27.88 -32.64 -22.22
C THR A 233 28.98 -33.15 -21.28
N ASP A 234 28.90 -32.80 -20.00
CA ASP A 234 29.83 -33.17 -18.93
C ASP A 234 29.32 -34.41 -18.17
N ASN A 235 30.16 -35.45 -17.96
CA ASN A 235 29.94 -36.67 -17.14
C ASN A 235 28.54 -36.82 -16.51
N VAL A 236 27.54 -37.18 -17.33
CA VAL A 236 26.19 -37.51 -16.85
C VAL A 236 26.13 -39.01 -16.57
N GLY A 237 26.13 -39.39 -15.30
CA GLY A 237 26.04 -40.80 -14.88
C GLY A 237 24.62 -41.39 -14.92
N ASN A 238 23.58 -40.55 -15.01
CA ASN A 238 22.18 -41.00 -14.94
C ASN A 238 21.66 -41.52 -16.30
N GLU A 239 21.20 -42.78 -16.33
CA GLU A 239 20.76 -43.45 -17.56
C GLU A 239 19.53 -42.78 -18.21
N GLU A 240 18.60 -42.23 -17.42
CA GLU A 240 17.42 -41.53 -17.96
C GLU A 240 17.80 -40.21 -18.63
N VAL A 241 18.76 -39.48 -18.06
CA VAL A 241 19.33 -38.27 -18.67
C VAL A 241 20.08 -38.63 -19.96
N LEU A 242 20.86 -39.71 -19.96
CA LEU A 242 21.52 -40.19 -21.18
C LEU A 242 20.51 -40.62 -22.27
N LYS A 243 19.41 -41.29 -21.89
CA LYS A 243 18.33 -41.67 -22.80
C LYS A 243 17.64 -40.44 -23.41
N ALA A 244 17.28 -39.46 -22.58
CA ALA A 244 16.69 -38.20 -23.05
C ALA A 244 17.66 -37.39 -23.94
N ARG A 245 18.95 -37.37 -23.58
CA ARG A 245 19.99 -36.73 -24.42
C ARG A 245 20.05 -37.36 -25.81
N ARG A 246 20.02 -38.69 -25.92
CA ARG A 246 19.96 -39.41 -27.22
C ARG A 246 18.71 -39.05 -28.02
N GLY A 247 17.59 -38.79 -27.34
CA GLY A 247 16.35 -38.34 -27.95
C GLY A 247 16.37 -36.90 -28.47
N ASN A 248 17.44 -36.13 -28.18
CA ASN A 248 17.55 -34.70 -28.44
C ASN A 248 16.30 -33.96 -27.93
N ASN A 249 15.90 -34.25 -26.70
CA ASN A 249 14.76 -33.62 -26.03
C ASN A 249 15.09 -33.26 -24.58
N LEU A 250 16.36 -32.99 -24.29
CA LEU A 250 16.85 -32.65 -22.96
C LEU A 250 17.07 -31.14 -22.83
N VAL A 251 16.65 -30.57 -21.71
CA VAL A 251 17.05 -29.23 -21.26
C VAL A 251 17.81 -29.36 -19.95
N GLU A 252 18.93 -28.65 -19.85
CA GLU A 252 19.74 -28.55 -18.64
C GLU A 252 19.75 -27.11 -18.15
N TYR A 253 19.37 -26.89 -16.89
CA TYR A 253 19.65 -25.66 -16.16
C TYR A 253 20.90 -25.91 -15.32
N ARG A 254 22.00 -25.24 -15.67
CA ARG A 254 23.27 -25.30 -14.94
C ARG A 254 23.43 -24.03 -14.12
N MET A 255 23.68 -24.20 -12.82
CA MET A 255 23.83 -23.11 -11.88
C MET A 255 25.03 -23.36 -10.97
N GLN A 256 26.00 -22.47 -10.98
CA GLN A 256 27.06 -22.40 -9.98
C GLN A 256 26.66 -21.38 -8.93
N ARG A 257 26.54 -21.83 -7.67
CA ARG A 257 26.18 -21.01 -6.52
C ARG A 257 27.41 -20.54 -5.75
N TRP A 258 27.16 -19.59 -4.88
CA TRP A 258 28.12 -19.19 -3.85
C TRP A 258 28.38 -20.32 -2.86
N THR A 259 29.64 -20.43 -2.48
CA THR A 259 30.12 -21.22 -1.34
C THR A 259 30.62 -20.28 -0.25
N ALA A 260 30.79 -20.79 0.98
CA ALA A 260 31.35 -20.02 2.07
C ALA A 260 32.79 -19.51 1.80
N ASP A 261 33.50 -20.16 0.87
CA ASP A 261 34.88 -19.84 0.51
C ASP A 261 35.00 -18.83 -0.64
N ASP A 262 33.90 -18.47 -1.30
CA ASP A 262 33.92 -17.53 -2.42
C ASP A 262 34.10 -16.09 -1.94
N VAL A 263 35.01 -15.36 -2.59
CA VAL A 263 35.16 -13.90 -2.39
C VAL A 263 33.97 -13.21 -3.04
N ILE A 264 33.13 -12.57 -2.22
CA ILE A 264 31.96 -11.83 -2.69
C ILE A 264 32.44 -10.55 -3.39
N PRO A 265 32.15 -10.35 -4.69
CA PRO A 265 32.43 -9.11 -5.38
C PRO A 265 31.65 -7.97 -4.71
N GLY A 266 32.27 -6.80 -4.56
CA GLY A 266 31.59 -5.60 -4.04
C GLY A 266 30.47 -5.06 -4.93
N ILE A 267 30.26 -5.66 -6.11
CA ILE A 267 29.26 -5.25 -7.10
C ILE A 267 28.17 -6.32 -7.20
N GLY A 268 26.91 -5.90 -7.04
CA GLY A 268 25.73 -6.75 -7.23
C GLY A 268 24.90 -6.97 -5.96
N LEU A 269 23.93 -7.90 -6.06
CA LEU A 269 23.11 -8.32 -4.92
C LEU A 269 23.95 -8.95 -3.81
N ALA A 270 23.52 -8.79 -2.56
CA ALA A 270 24.04 -9.64 -1.49
C ALA A 270 23.80 -11.12 -1.86
N THR A 271 24.78 -11.97 -1.58
CA THR A 271 24.69 -13.41 -1.85
C THR A 271 23.73 -14.07 -0.87
N ASP A 272 22.88 -14.99 -1.34
CA ASP A 272 21.91 -15.67 -0.47
C ASP A 272 21.76 -17.16 -0.81
N PHE A 273 21.11 -17.89 0.11
CA PHE A 273 20.78 -19.30 -0.02
C PHE A 273 19.39 -19.49 -0.64
N PRO A 274 19.07 -20.71 -1.12
CA PRO A 274 17.77 -21.02 -1.68
C PRO A 274 16.67 -20.74 -0.67
N ARG A 275 15.57 -20.15 -1.13
CA ARG A 275 14.42 -19.86 -0.25
C ARG A 275 13.47 -21.04 -0.21
N TRP A 276 13.05 -21.43 0.99
CA TRP A 276 12.25 -22.63 1.21
C TRP A 276 10.83 -22.31 1.67
N VAL A 277 9.87 -23.11 1.22
CA VAL A 277 8.47 -23.09 1.67
C VAL A 277 7.97 -24.52 1.86
N GLY A 278 7.14 -24.74 2.87
CA GLY A 278 6.60 -26.08 3.18
C GLY A 278 7.55 -26.97 3.97
N ILE A 279 8.68 -26.43 4.43
CA ILE A 279 9.59 -27.03 5.39
C ILE A 279 10.03 -25.94 6.38
N SER A 280 10.20 -26.27 7.66
CA SER A 280 10.63 -25.30 8.66
C SER A 280 12.14 -25.07 8.61
N GLU A 281 12.61 -23.92 9.07
CA GLU A 281 14.05 -23.66 9.20
C GLU A 281 14.73 -24.66 10.15
N ASP A 282 14.08 -25.01 11.27
CA ASP A 282 14.59 -26.02 12.20
C ASP A 282 14.79 -27.38 11.51
N ASP A 283 13.87 -27.77 10.61
CA ASP A 283 14.02 -29.01 9.84
C ASP A 283 15.15 -28.90 8.81
N ILE A 284 15.31 -27.75 8.15
CA ILE A 284 16.42 -27.52 7.21
C ILE A 284 17.76 -27.58 7.95
N ASP A 285 17.86 -26.94 9.11
CA ASP A 285 19.06 -26.94 9.94
C ASP A 285 19.35 -28.35 10.47
N ALA A 286 18.33 -29.11 10.90
CA ALA A 286 18.49 -30.50 11.30
C ALA A 286 18.99 -31.40 10.16
N ILE A 287 18.46 -31.21 8.93
CA ILE A 287 18.93 -31.88 7.72
C ILE A 287 20.38 -31.48 7.40
N ALA A 288 20.71 -30.19 7.53
CA ALA A 288 22.06 -29.65 7.34
C ALA A 288 23.06 -30.30 8.30
N ASP A 289 22.73 -30.33 9.60
CA ASP A 289 23.55 -30.91 10.66
C ASP A 289 23.77 -32.42 10.46
N GLN A 290 22.72 -33.16 10.10
CA GLN A 290 22.81 -34.59 9.84
C GLN A 290 23.72 -34.90 8.64
N GLY A 291 23.66 -34.10 7.58
CA GLY A 291 24.52 -34.26 6.41
C GLY A 291 25.96 -33.75 6.60
N GLN A 292 26.19 -32.68 7.39
CA GLN A 292 27.54 -32.17 7.66
C GLN A 292 28.38 -33.10 8.54
N ASN A 293 27.78 -33.68 9.58
CA ASN A 293 28.49 -34.57 10.50
C ASN A 293 28.98 -35.87 9.85
N THR A 294 28.58 -36.13 8.60
CA THR A 294 28.73 -37.44 7.99
C THR A 294 29.60 -37.44 6.74
N GLY A 295 29.68 -36.36 5.96
CA GLY A 295 30.60 -36.26 4.81
C GLY A 295 30.53 -37.48 3.88
N ALA A 296 29.39 -37.69 3.20
CA ALA A 296 29.10 -38.94 2.46
C ALA A 296 29.18 -40.24 3.29
N GLY A 297 29.28 -40.13 4.62
CA GLY A 297 29.37 -41.25 5.56
C GLY A 297 28.00 -41.76 6.03
N PRO A 298 27.97 -42.62 7.06
CA PRO A 298 26.80 -43.45 7.40
C PRO A 298 25.50 -42.68 7.59
N GLY A 299 25.52 -41.52 8.25
CA GLY A 299 24.28 -40.75 8.51
C GLY A 299 23.75 -39.95 7.32
N TYR A 300 24.51 -39.80 6.23
CA TYR A 300 23.96 -39.33 4.95
C TYR A 300 23.04 -40.40 4.37
N GLU A 301 23.40 -41.68 4.48
CA GLU A 301 22.56 -42.77 3.97
C GLU A 301 21.22 -42.89 4.71
N ASP A 302 21.20 -42.48 5.98
CA ASP A 302 19.99 -42.44 6.81
C ASP A 302 19.01 -41.31 6.41
N LEU A 303 19.45 -40.30 5.64
CA LEU A 303 18.55 -39.25 5.15
C LEU A 303 17.61 -39.81 4.07
N SER A 304 16.35 -39.38 4.11
CA SER A 304 15.42 -39.67 3.02
C SER A 304 15.90 -39.04 1.71
N ASN A 305 15.49 -39.55 0.55
CA ASN A 305 15.87 -38.94 -0.75
C ASN A 305 15.47 -37.46 -0.83
N ARG A 306 14.35 -37.08 -0.21
CA ARG A 306 13.92 -35.68 -0.07
C ARG A 306 14.94 -34.88 0.72
N ASP A 307 15.35 -35.38 1.87
CA ASP A 307 16.24 -34.64 2.78
C ASP A 307 17.68 -34.61 2.25
N LYS A 308 18.15 -35.69 1.59
CA LYS A 308 19.40 -35.70 0.80
C LYS A 308 19.39 -34.61 -0.26
N LEU A 309 18.30 -34.46 -1.02
CA LEU A 309 18.17 -33.40 -2.02
C LEU A 309 18.17 -32.00 -1.39
N ILE A 310 17.44 -31.80 -0.29
CA ILE A 310 17.42 -30.52 0.45
C ILE A 310 18.82 -30.15 0.93
N TRP A 311 19.52 -31.12 1.53
CA TRP A 311 20.89 -30.98 1.96
C TRP A 311 21.83 -30.63 0.79
N CYS A 312 21.76 -31.35 -0.32
CA CYS A 312 22.58 -31.07 -1.50
C CYS A 312 22.30 -29.67 -2.08
N LEU A 313 21.03 -29.25 -2.14
CA LEU A 313 20.67 -27.89 -2.59
C LEU A 313 21.22 -26.79 -1.67
N GLN A 314 21.41 -27.09 -0.38
CA GLN A 314 22.03 -26.16 0.57
C GLN A 314 23.56 -26.16 0.50
N ALA A 315 24.18 -27.34 0.37
CA ALA A 315 25.62 -27.52 0.49
C ALA A 315 26.38 -27.39 -0.83
N CYS A 316 25.77 -27.77 -1.97
CA CYS A 316 26.49 -27.89 -3.23
C CYS A 316 26.53 -26.56 -4.01
N ALA A 317 27.70 -26.27 -4.58
CA ALA A 317 27.92 -25.11 -5.45
C ALA A 317 27.36 -25.35 -6.86
N ASP A 318 27.72 -26.46 -7.50
CA ASP A 318 27.28 -26.78 -8.87
C ASP A 318 25.98 -27.60 -8.82
N ILE A 319 24.93 -27.04 -9.41
CA ILE A 319 23.60 -27.63 -9.49
C ILE A 319 23.24 -27.78 -10.97
N ARG A 320 22.86 -28.99 -11.36
CA ARG A 320 22.35 -29.27 -12.71
C ARG A 320 20.94 -29.81 -12.61
N ILE A 321 19.99 -29.16 -13.26
CA ILE A 321 18.60 -29.59 -13.28
C ILE A 321 18.24 -29.94 -14.71
N PHE A 322 17.86 -31.19 -14.93
CA PHE A 322 17.47 -31.70 -16.22
C PHE A 322 15.96 -31.85 -16.31
N ARG A 323 15.38 -31.49 -17.45
CA ARG A 323 13.97 -31.76 -17.79
C ARG A 323 13.86 -32.24 -19.23
N GLN A 324 12.81 -32.99 -19.53
CA GLN A 324 12.46 -33.28 -20.91
C GLN A 324 11.74 -32.08 -21.57
N TRP A 325 12.10 -31.79 -22.81
CA TRP A 325 11.42 -30.84 -23.68
C TRP A 325 10.39 -31.60 -24.54
N PRO A 326 9.13 -31.17 -24.59
CA PRO A 326 8.06 -31.94 -25.23
C PRO A 326 8.05 -31.85 -26.77
N ASP A 327 8.80 -30.92 -27.36
CA ASP A 327 8.82 -30.62 -28.80
C ASP A 327 10.26 -30.66 -29.34
N ARG A 328 10.46 -30.86 -30.64
CA ARG A 328 11.75 -30.63 -31.31
C ARG A 328 11.95 -29.17 -31.70
N ASN A 329 10.92 -28.33 -31.60
CA ASN A 329 11.07 -26.89 -31.78
C ASN A 329 11.83 -26.28 -30.58
N TRP A 330 13.08 -25.89 -30.83
CA TRP A 330 13.97 -25.27 -29.84
C TRP A 330 13.84 -23.75 -29.77
N THR A 331 13.30 -23.09 -30.80
CA THR A 331 13.09 -21.64 -30.83
C THR A 331 12.46 -21.07 -29.56
N PRO A 332 11.41 -21.70 -28.98
CA PRO A 332 10.83 -21.19 -27.76
C PRO A 332 11.78 -21.38 -26.56
N LEU A 333 12.54 -22.47 -26.50
CA LEU A 333 13.58 -22.64 -25.48
C LEU A 333 14.69 -21.61 -25.62
N ASP A 334 15.18 -21.35 -26.83
CA ASP A 334 16.22 -20.35 -27.09
C ASP A 334 15.76 -18.96 -26.61
N ASN A 335 14.51 -18.59 -26.93
CA ASN A 335 13.91 -17.35 -26.46
C ASN A 335 13.82 -17.29 -24.92
N LEU A 336 13.46 -18.40 -24.28
CA LEU A 336 13.40 -18.52 -22.82
C LEU A 336 14.80 -18.43 -22.20
N GLN A 337 15.78 -19.10 -22.80
CA GLN A 337 17.18 -19.08 -22.37
C GLN A 337 17.73 -17.66 -22.40
N ASP A 338 17.62 -16.98 -23.54
CA ASP A 338 18.12 -15.61 -23.71
C ASP A 338 17.41 -14.65 -22.75
N TRP A 339 16.09 -14.81 -22.56
CA TRP A 339 15.33 -13.97 -21.63
C TRP A 339 15.75 -14.23 -20.19
N MET A 340 15.74 -15.48 -19.72
CA MET A 340 16.11 -15.87 -18.35
C MET A 340 17.53 -15.43 -18.03
N HIS A 341 18.48 -15.66 -18.94
CA HIS A 341 19.86 -15.23 -18.77
C HIS A 341 19.95 -13.70 -18.68
N GLY A 342 19.27 -12.97 -19.57
CA GLY A 342 19.20 -11.51 -19.53
C GLY A 342 18.64 -10.98 -18.22
N VAL A 343 17.49 -11.49 -17.76
CA VAL A 343 16.87 -11.01 -16.51
C VAL A 343 17.64 -11.44 -15.27
N PHE A 344 18.17 -12.67 -15.21
CA PHE A 344 19.04 -13.08 -14.10
C PHE A 344 20.29 -12.20 -14.04
N GLN A 345 20.92 -11.92 -15.18
CA GLN A 345 22.12 -11.08 -15.26
C GLN A 345 21.84 -9.64 -14.81
N LEU A 346 20.71 -9.05 -15.23
CA LEU A 346 20.30 -7.71 -14.80
C LEU A 346 20.04 -7.67 -13.29
N ASN A 347 19.28 -8.61 -12.75
CA ASN A 347 18.95 -8.64 -11.32
C ASN A 347 20.17 -8.96 -10.45
N ALA A 348 21.05 -9.89 -10.86
CA ALA A 348 22.26 -10.23 -10.13
C ALA A 348 23.20 -9.02 -9.97
N ARG A 349 23.28 -8.16 -10.99
CA ARG A 349 24.19 -7.00 -11.03
C ARG A 349 23.58 -5.71 -10.50
N LEU A 350 22.34 -5.40 -10.88
CA LEU A 350 21.68 -4.14 -10.51
C LEU A 350 20.80 -4.29 -9.27
N GLY A 351 20.45 -5.51 -8.90
CA GLY A 351 19.47 -5.80 -7.86
C GLY A 351 18.07 -6.05 -8.39
N TYR A 352 17.21 -6.56 -7.52
CA TYR A 352 15.78 -6.68 -7.79
C TYR A 352 15.18 -5.32 -8.09
N PHE A 353 14.13 -5.31 -8.91
CA PHE A 353 13.55 -4.06 -9.43
C PHE A 353 14.54 -3.20 -10.20
N TRP A 354 15.44 -3.85 -10.96
CA TRP A 354 16.49 -3.20 -11.77
C TRP A 354 15.96 -2.06 -12.65
N PHE A 355 14.71 -2.14 -13.14
CA PHE A 355 14.14 -1.09 -13.99
C PHE A 355 13.99 0.25 -13.27
N TYR A 356 13.69 0.21 -11.97
CA TYR A 356 13.64 1.43 -11.15
C TYR A 356 15.04 1.88 -10.76
N ARG A 357 15.94 0.93 -10.47
CA ARG A 357 17.33 1.23 -10.09
C ARG A 357 18.11 1.89 -11.23
N LEU A 358 17.85 1.51 -12.49
CA LEU A 358 18.46 2.15 -13.66
C LEU A 358 18.06 3.62 -13.82
N GLN A 359 16.85 3.98 -13.39
CA GLN A 359 16.37 5.36 -13.50
C GLN A 359 16.90 6.25 -12.37
N ASP A 360 17.40 5.63 -11.31
CA ASP A 360 17.92 6.36 -10.19
C ASP A 360 19.39 6.74 -10.40
N ARG A 361 19.60 7.96 -10.91
CA ARG A 361 20.92 8.54 -11.20
C ARG A 361 21.80 8.68 -9.96
N HIS A 362 21.23 8.62 -8.77
CA HIS A 362 21.93 8.77 -7.50
C HIS A 362 22.43 7.43 -6.94
N GLY A 363 22.09 6.29 -7.57
CA GLY A 363 22.50 4.97 -7.11
C GLY A 363 21.98 4.63 -5.72
N ALA A 364 20.84 5.19 -5.33
CA ALA A 364 20.19 4.91 -4.06
C ALA A 364 19.94 3.41 -3.92
N LEU A 365 20.69 2.80 -3.00
CA LEU A 365 20.49 1.42 -2.60
C LEU A 365 19.30 1.29 -1.63
N ARG A 366 18.90 2.41 -1.01
CA ARG A 366 17.92 2.49 0.07
C ARG A 366 16.55 2.85 -0.46
N LEU A 367 15.54 2.17 0.06
CA LEU A 367 14.16 2.28 -0.40
C LEU A 367 13.54 3.66 -0.16
N GLU A 368 13.98 4.36 0.89
CA GLU A 368 13.44 5.68 1.27
C GLU A 368 13.82 6.79 0.29
N ASP A 369 14.89 6.57 -0.46
CA ASP A 369 15.48 7.57 -1.36
C ASP A 369 14.87 7.47 -2.78
N PHE A 370 14.06 6.43 -3.08
CA PHE A 370 13.40 6.27 -4.38
C PHE A 370 12.24 7.25 -4.55
N ASP A 371 12.36 8.18 -5.50
CA ASP A 371 11.24 9.02 -5.93
C ASP A 371 10.39 8.30 -6.98
N PHE A 372 9.60 7.33 -6.53
CA PHE A 372 8.67 6.58 -7.38
C PHE A 372 7.70 7.46 -8.17
N LYS A 373 7.42 8.70 -7.74
CA LYS A 373 6.53 9.59 -8.49
C LYS A 373 7.22 10.12 -9.74
N SER A 374 8.51 10.40 -9.67
CA SER A 374 9.32 10.85 -10.81
C SER A 374 9.66 9.74 -11.79
N TYR A 375 9.77 8.49 -11.32
CA TYR A 375 10.22 7.39 -12.18
C TYR A 375 9.15 6.96 -13.18
N ILE A 376 9.60 6.64 -14.38
CA ILE A 376 8.84 5.97 -15.43
C ILE A 376 8.42 4.59 -14.91
N GLN A 377 7.18 4.23 -15.18
CA GLN A 377 6.66 2.91 -14.85
C GLN A 377 7.10 1.90 -15.91
N PRO A 378 7.40 0.66 -15.50
CA PRO A 378 7.62 -0.37 -16.48
C PRO A 378 6.41 -0.53 -17.39
N ARG A 379 6.64 -0.45 -18.70
CA ARG A 379 5.57 -0.52 -19.72
C ARG A 379 4.73 -1.79 -19.57
N TRP A 380 5.32 -2.84 -19.02
CA TRP A 380 4.62 -4.11 -18.84
C TRP A 380 3.58 -4.20 -17.77
N LEU A 381 3.50 -3.15 -16.97
CA LEU A 381 2.44 -3.01 -16.01
C LEU A 381 1.30 -2.22 -16.61
N ALA A 382 1.50 -1.44 -17.67
CA ALA A 382 0.43 -0.69 -18.32
C ALA A 382 -0.53 -1.65 -19.04
N THR A 383 -1.78 -1.69 -18.59
CA THR A 383 -2.88 -2.38 -19.28
C THR A 383 -3.61 -1.48 -20.25
N GLN A 384 -3.56 -0.17 -20.04
CA GLN A 384 -4.06 0.85 -20.95
C GLN A 384 -3.10 2.03 -20.91
N ALA A 385 -2.85 2.62 -22.08
CA ALA A 385 -2.04 3.82 -22.21
C ALA A 385 -2.77 4.83 -23.09
N ARG A 386 -2.54 6.11 -22.82
CA ARG A 386 -2.98 7.23 -23.64
C ARG A 386 -1.82 7.59 -24.55
N LEU A 387 -2.15 7.79 -25.82
CA LEU A 387 -1.28 8.35 -26.83
C LEU A 387 -1.61 9.84 -26.97
N GLU A 388 -0.62 10.69 -26.76
CA GLU A 388 -0.71 12.13 -26.97
C GLU A 388 0.24 12.49 -28.11
N PHE A 389 -0.29 13.12 -29.16
CA PHE A 389 0.51 13.65 -30.25
C PHE A 389 0.77 15.13 -29.97
N THR A 390 2.02 15.46 -29.67
CA THR A 390 2.46 16.84 -29.49
C THR A 390 3.21 17.28 -30.74
N THR A 391 2.69 18.28 -31.43
CA THR A 391 3.38 18.87 -32.57
C THR A 391 4.26 19.99 -32.03
N ASP A 392 5.58 19.91 -32.23
CA ASP A 392 6.47 21.00 -31.84
C ASP A 392 6.33 22.22 -32.78
N ASP A 393 7.02 23.31 -32.43
CA ASP A 393 7.00 24.56 -33.23
C ASP A 393 7.52 24.35 -34.68
N ASN A 394 8.24 23.26 -34.94
CA ASN A 394 8.75 22.87 -36.25
C ASN A 394 7.82 21.91 -36.99
N ASN A 395 6.58 21.75 -36.52
CA ASN A 395 5.59 20.83 -37.09
C ASN A 395 5.99 19.34 -36.98
N LYS A 396 7.00 19.01 -36.16
CA LYS A 396 7.41 17.63 -35.90
C LYS A 396 6.47 17.04 -34.87
N GLN A 397 5.73 16.00 -35.28
CA GLN A 397 4.90 15.25 -34.37
C GLN A 397 5.78 14.38 -33.47
N SER A 398 5.72 14.65 -32.17
CA SER A 398 6.22 13.78 -31.12
C SER A 398 5.05 12.97 -30.55
N LEU A 399 5.29 11.67 -30.36
CA LEU A 399 4.33 10.77 -29.74
C LEU A 399 4.73 10.58 -28.28
N SER A 400 3.86 10.99 -27.37
CA SER A 400 3.97 10.72 -25.94
C SER A 400 3.00 9.60 -25.56
N LEU A 401 3.48 8.61 -24.79
CA LEU A 401 2.67 7.54 -24.25
C LEU A 401 2.64 7.68 -22.73
N SER A 402 1.45 7.84 -22.15
CA SER A 402 1.27 7.86 -20.70
C SER A 402 0.41 6.67 -20.26
N PRO A 403 0.84 5.88 -19.25
CA PRO A 403 0.02 4.79 -18.76
C PRO A 403 -1.25 5.34 -18.09
N VAL A 404 -2.42 4.91 -18.56
CA VAL A 404 -3.74 5.30 -18.02
C VAL A 404 -4.17 4.32 -16.95
N LYS A 405 -4.02 3.03 -17.24
CA LYS A 405 -4.36 1.94 -16.33
C LYS A 405 -3.19 0.99 -16.23
N VAL A 406 -2.86 0.62 -15.01
CA VAL A 406 -1.69 -0.17 -14.69
C VAL A 406 -2.16 -1.36 -13.85
N ASN A 407 -1.71 -2.56 -14.19
CA ASN A 407 -1.80 -3.69 -13.28
C ASN A 407 -0.96 -3.35 -12.06
N GLY A 408 -1.59 -3.35 -10.88
CA GLY A 408 -0.85 -3.16 -9.64
C GLY A 408 0.30 -4.17 -9.56
N PHE A 409 1.45 -3.71 -9.04
CA PHE A 409 2.58 -4.58 -8.72
C PHE A 409 2.14 -5.74 -7.82
N VAL A 410 1.30 -5.44 -6.84
CA VAL A 410 0.76 -6.42 -5.92
C VAL A 410 -0.26 -7.27 -6.66
N PRO A 411 0.01 -8.57 -6.89
CA PRO A 411 -0.93 -9.43 -7.58
C PRO A 411 -2.25 -9.46 -6.81
N ASN A 412 -3.35 -9.30 -7.55
CA ASN A 412 -4.67 -9.05 -6.97
C ASN A 412 -5.08 -10.22 -6.07
N ALA A 413 -5.39 -9.97 -4.79
CA ALA A 413 -5.66 -11.01 -3.78
C ALA A 413 -6.71 -12.06 -4.24
N LYS A 414 -7.65 -11.65 -5.11
CA LYS A 414 -8.68 -12.55 -5.68
C LYS A 414 -8.17 -13.53 -6.75
N GLN A 415 -7.10 -13.20 -7.48
CA GLN A 415 -6.43 -14.15 -8.38
C GLN A 415 -5.48 -15.09 -7.63
N ASN A 416 -5.23 -14.79 -6.35
CA ASN A 416 -4.09 -15.31 -5.60
C ASN A 416 -4.40 -16.38 -4.57
N SER A 417 -5.64 -16.80 -4.29
CA SER A 417 -5.82 -17.84 -3.26
C SER A 417 -5.13 -19.18 -3.61
N LYS A 418 -4.91 -19.47 -4.90
CA LYS A 418 -4.09 -20.61 -5.37
C LYS A 418 -2.65 -20.22 -5.79
N MET A 419 -2.36 -18.93 -5.97
CA MET A 419 -1.07 -18.42 -6.46
C MET A 419 -0.22 -17.75 -5.36
N ALA A 420 -0.82 -17.31 -4.25
CA ALA A 420 -0.14 -16.63 -3.14
C ALA A 420 0.86 -17.54 -2.43
N SER A 421 0.58 -18.85 -2.35
CA SER A 421 1.56 -19.84 -1.87
C SER A 421 2.78 -19.96 -2.79
N ASN A 422 2.70 -19.43 -4.02
CA ASN A 422 3.74 -19.58 -5.04
C ASN A 422 4.61 -18.31 -5.19
N PHE A 423 4.25 -17.21 -4.52
CA PHE A 423 5.02 -15.98 -4.54
C PHE A 423 5.85 -15.87 -3.28
N VAL A 424 7.01 -16.52 -3.30
CA VAL A 424 8.11 -16.23 -2.38
C VAL A 424 8.85 -15.02 -2.91
N TYR A 425 9.43 -14.25 -2.00
CA TYR A 425 10.30 -13.13 -2.35
C TYR A 425 11.74 -13.51 -2.04
N PRO A 426 12.72 -12.99 -2.81
CA PRO A 426 14.12 -13.22 -2.51
C PRO A 426 14.47 -12.79 -1.10
N ASP A 427 13.96 -11.63 -0.68
CA ASP A 427 14.18 -11.07 0.65
C ASP A 427 13.04 -10.11 1.02
N SER A 428 13.00 -9.73 2.30
CA SER A 428 11.97 -8.83 2.82
C SER A 428 12.08 -7.40 2.24
N ALA A 429 13.27 -6.92 1.88
CA ALA A 429 13.45 -5.61 1.27
C ALA A 429 12.84 -5.56 -0.13
N THR A 430 12.99 -6.63 -0.91
CA THR A 430 12.38 -6.80 -2.22
C THR A 430 10.85 -6.82 -2.13
N LEU A 431 10.29 -7.52 -1.15
CA LEU A 431 8.85 -7.50 -0.89
C LEU A 431 8.34 -6.10 -0.50
N VAL A 432 9.05 -5.44 0.43
CA VAL A 432 8.70 -4.10 0.90
C VAL A 432 8.83 -3.08 -0.23
N PHE A 433 9.84 -3.21 -1.09
CA PHE A 433 9.98 -2.43 -2.32
C PHE A 433 8.75 -2.59 -3.22
N GLU A 434 8.32 -3.82 -3.49
CA GLU A 434 7.14 -4.09 -4.32
C GLU A 434 5.88 -3.43 -3.74
N TYR A 435 5.68 -3.51 -2.42
CA TYR A 435 4.56 -2.87 -1.76
C TYR A 435 4.62 -1.34 -1.85
N ILE A 436 5.78 -0.72 -1.59
CA ILE A 436 5.92 0.74 -1.66
C ILE A 436 5.73 1.23 -3.10
N ALA A 437 6.34 0.57 -4.08
CA ALA A 437 6.12 0.86 -5.49
C ALA A 437 4.63 0.76 -5.84
N GLY A 438 3.96 -0.32 -5.40
CA GLY A 438 2.52 -0.51 -5.59
C GLY A 438 1.68 0.59 -4.93
N LEU A 439 2.00 1.01 -3.71
CA LEU A 439 1.32 2.11 -3.02
C LEU A 439 1.48 3.44 -3.74
N GLU A 440 2.70 3.79 -4.16
CA GLU A 440 2.98 5.03 -4.89
C GLU A 440 2.26 5.07 -6.23
N ARG A 441 2.26 3.95 -6.97
CA ARG A 441 1.57 3.87 -8.26
C ARG A 441 0.06 3.92 -8.10
N ASN A 442 -0.49 3.26 -7.08
CA ASN A 442 -1.91 3.36 -6.75
C ASN A 442 -2.29 4.79 -6.35
N GLN A 443 -1.44 5.47 -5.58
CA GLN A 443 -1.64 6.86 -5.19
C GLN A 443 -1.58 7.79 -6.42
N ALA A 444 -0.59 7.64 -7.29
CA ALA A 444 -0.46 8.42 -8.52
C ALA A 444 -1.65 8.18 -9.48
N HIS A 445 -2.11 6.92 -9.59
CA HIS A 445 -3.31 6.59 -10.37
C HIS A 445 -4.57 7.21 -9.76
N GLN A 446 -4.71 7.21 -8.44
CA GLN A 446 -5.82 7.90 -7.76
C GLN A 446 -5.73 9.41 -7.98
N GLU A 447 -4.56 10.02 -7.83
CA GLU A 447 -4.29 11.44 -8.11
C GLU A 447 -4.69 11.79 -9.54
N PHE A 448 -4.26 10.98 -10.52
CA PHE A 448 -4.63 11.15 -11.91
C PHE A 448 -6.12 10.97 -12.16
N ALA A 449 -6.75 9.90 -11.66
CA ALA A 449 -8.18 9.64 -11.84
C ALA A 449 -9.06 10.72 -11.18
N ILE A 450 -8.57 11.30 -10.09
CA ILE A 450 -9.20 12.40 -9.38
C ILE A 450 -9.02 13.73 -10.13
N ALA A 451 -7.86 13.97 -10.74
CA ALA A 451 -7.56 15.18 -11.49
C ALA A 451 -8.16 15.19 -12.90
N ALA A 452 -8.17 14.04 -13.59
CA ALA A 452 -8.54 13.90 -15.00
C ALA A 452 -9.94 14.45 -15.36
N PRO A 453 -10.99 14.30 -14.52
CA PRO A 453 -12.31 14.88 -14.83
C PRO A 453 -12.35 16.41 -14.78
N PHE A 454 -11.36 17.04 -14.16
CA PHE A 454 -11.25 18.48 -13.95
C PHE A 454 -10.07 19.11 -14.69
N ALA A 455 -9.13 18.29 -15.17
CA ALA A 455 -7.99 18.72 -15.96
C ALA A 455 -8.47 19.43 -17.23
N ASN A 456 -7.92 20.62 -17.50
CA ASN A 456 -8.25 21.49 -18.63
C ASN A 456 -9.66 22.12 -18.60
N LEU A 457 -10.37 22.06 -17.46
CA LEU A 457 -11.67 22.70 -17.29
C LEU A 457 -11.60 24.00 -16.48
N ASP A 458 -10.47 24.70 -16.51
CA ASP A 458 -10.25 25.90 -15.72
C ASP A 458 -11.38 26.92 -15.96
N PHE A 459 -12.22 27.08 -14.93
CA PHE A 459 -13.39 27.95 -14.93
C PHE A 459 -14.49 27.63 -15.96
N SER A 460 -14.43 26.49 -16.66
CA SER A 460 -15.56 25.99 -17.47
C SER A 460 -16.61 25.26 -16.63
N ILE A 461 -16.27 24.88 -15.40
CA ILE A 461 -17.18 24.26 -14.43
C ILE A 461 -18.06 25.33 -13.80
N LYS A 462 -19.38 25.11 -13.79
CA LYS A 462 -20.33 25.96 -13.08
C LYS A 462 -20.65 25.32 -11.72
N ALA A 463 -20.48 26.09 -10.65
CA ALA A 463 -20.87 25.70 -9.30
C ALA A 463 -22.12 26.48 -8.88
N ASP A 464 -23.19 25.77 -8.55
CA ASP A 464 -24.31 26.36 -7.83
C ASP A 464 -23.96 26.44 -6.34
N VAL A 465 -23.65 27.64 -5.87
CA VAL A 465 -23.26 27.95 -4.49
C VAL A 465 -24.51 28.22 -3.66
N ARG A 466 -24.62 27.52 -2.53
CA ARG A 466 -25.61 27.78 -1.48
C ARG A 466 -24.90 28.09 -0.18
N CYS A 467 -25.21 29.24 0.41
CA CYS A 467 -24.66 29.63 1.71
C CYS A 467 -25.38 28.89 2.84
N HIS A 468 -24.63 28.53 3.88
CA HIS A 468 -25.22 27.99 5.10
C HIS A 468 -26.04 29.07 5.82
N ASP A 469 -27.22 28.70 6.31
CA ASP A 469 -28.19 29.63 6.90
C ASP A 469 -27.70 30.25 8.23
N THR A 470 -27.02 29.46 9.08
CA THR A 470 -26.49 29.92 10.39
C THR A 470 -24.96 30.09 10.46
N GLU A 471 -24.17 29.31 9.73
CA GLU A 471 -22.71 29.30 9.81
C GLU A 471 -22.06 30.11 8.67
N GLN A 472 -21.66 31.36 8.95
CA GLN A 472 -20.96 32.20 7.97
C GLN A 472 -19.66 31.56 7.47
N GLY A 473 -19.46 31.62 6.14
CA GLY A 473 -18.29 31.07 5.45
C GLY A 473 -18.40 29.58 5.11
N VAL A 474 -19.53 28.94 5.41
CA VAL A 474 -19.82 27.56 5.01
C VAL A 474 -20.72 27.55 3.79
N TYR A 475 -20.37 26.73 2.80
CA TYR A 475 -21.05 26.66 1.51
C TYR A 475 -21.30 25.22 1.09
N PHE A 476 -22.44 24.98 0.44
CA PHE A 476 -22.70 23.79 -0.35
C PHE A 476 -22.56 24.14 -1.83
N LEU A 477 -21.72 23.40 -2.55
CA LEU A 477 -21.47 23.62 -3.98
C LEU A 477 -21.93 22.39 -4.77
N ALA A 478 -22.85 22.62 -5.69
CA ALA A 478 -23.27 21.67 -6.70
C ALA A 478 -22.50 21.94 -8.01
N LEU A 479 -21.48 21.12 -8.28
CA LEU A 479 -20.60 21.25 -9.44
C LEU A 479 -21.25 20.56 -10.65
N LYS A 480 -21.64 21.37 -11.63
CA LYS A 480 -22.24 20.92 -12.88
C LYS A 480 -21.22 21.05 -14.00
N ASN A 481 -20.84 19.92 -14.58
CA ASN A 481 -19.98 19.90 -15.73
C ASN A 481 -20.83 19.83 -17.00
N GLY A 482 -21.03 20.98 -17.66
CA GLY A 482 -21.91 21.08 -18.82
C GLY A 482 -21.48 20.18 -20.00
N GLU A 483 -20.18 19.88 -20.10
CA GLU A 483 -19.59 19.23 -21.27
C GLU A 483 -18.99 17.85 -20.99
N SER A 484 -18.68 17.51 -19.73
CA SER A 484 -18.05 16.22 -19.42
C SER A 484 -19.03 15.06 -19.51
N LYS A 485 -19.04 14.43 -20.68
CA LYS A 485 -19.62 13.08 -20.87
C LYS A 485 -18.88 12.02 -20.02
N VAL A 486 -17.68 12.32 -19.52
CA VAL A 486 -16.80 11.36 -18.83
C VAL A 486 -17.40 10.91 -17.48
N LEU A 487 -17.79 11.86 -16.61
CA LEU A 487 -18.40 11.54 -15.30
C LEU A 487 -19.80 10.93 -15.39
N LYS A 488 -20.45 11.06 -16.56
CA LYS A 488 -21.73 10.42 -16.88
C LYS A 488 -21.54 9.02 -17.45
N ALA A 489 -20.51 8.82 -18.28
CA ALA A 489 -20.18 7.54 -18.89
C ALA A 489 -19.60 6.54 -17.88
N ASP A 490 -18.80 7.02 -16.93
CA ASP A 490 -18.20 6.18 -15.89
C ASP A 490 -18.37 6.79 -14.49
N SER A 491 -19.32 6.24 -13.74
CA SER A 491 -19.60 6.65 -12.36
C SER A 491 -18.47 6.28 -11.39
N SER A 492 -17.56 5.37 -11.78
CA SER A 492 -16.41 4.99 -10.95
C SER A 492 -15.34 6.09 -10.86
N LEU A 493 -15.34 7.03 -11.82
CA LEU A 493 -14.48 8.20 -11.81
C LEU A 493 -15.00 9.33 -10.91
N ARG A 494 -16.23 9.20 -10.35
CA ARG A 494 -16.75 10.19 -9.42
C ARG A 494 -15.96 10.09 -8.10
N PRO A 495 -15.39 11.21 -7.63
CA PRO A 495 -14.62 11.16 -6.41
C PRO A 495 -15.53 10.81 -5.20
N LYS A 496 -15.00 9.98 -4.30
CA LYS A 496 -15.78 9.37 -3.21
C LYS A 496 -16.18 10.42 -2.16
N LYS A 497 -17.28 10.16 -1.45
CA LYS A 497 -17.70 10.98 -0.30
C LYS A 497 -16.56 11.09 0.72
N GLY A 498 -16.28 12.31 1.17
CA GLY A 498 -15.20 12.63 2.10
C GLY A 498 -13.85 12.97 1.45
N CYS A 499 -13.70 12.81 0.13
CA CYS A 499 -12.51 13.29 -0.58
C CYS A 499 -12.36 14.81 -0.38
N ARG A 500 -11.16 15.27 -0.03
CA ARG A 500 -10.86 16.69 0.20
C ARG A 500 -10.80 17.44 -1.13
N VAL A 501 -11.34 18.65 -1.13
CA VAL A 501 -11.40 19.51 -2.32
C VAL A 501 -10.97 20.92 -1.97
N GLU A 502 -10.27 21.56 -2.90
CA GLU A 502 -10.04 23.00 -2.91
C GLU A 502 -10.67 23.59 -4.18
N ILE A 503 -11.50 24.62 -4.01
CA ILE A 503 -12.27 25.21 -5.10
C ILE A 503 -11.95 26.70 -5.15
N ASN A 504 -11.43 27.15 -6.28
CA ASN A 504 -11.19 28.54 -6.57
C ASN A 504 -12.40 29.11 -7.29
N VAL A 505 -13.13 30.00 -6.63
CA VAL A 505 -14.31 30.68 -7.21
C VAL A 505 -13.89 32.04 -7.75
N ARG A 506 -14.17 32.30 -9.04
CA ARG A 506 -13.93 33.59 -9.67
C ARG A 506 -15.08 34.54 -9.36
N LYS A 507 -14.77 35.69 -8.73
CA LYS A 507 -15.75 36.75 -8.49
C LYS A 507 -15.63 37.82 -9.57
N TYR A 508 -16.76 38.16 -10.18
CA TYR A 508 -16.87 39.30 -11.10
C TYR A 508 -17.39 40.50 -10.32
N ASP A 509 -16.78 41.66 -10.50
CA ASP A 509 -17.16 42.93 -9.87
C ASP A 509 -18.18 43.73 -10.71
N GLY A 510 -18.72 43.14 -11.77
CA GLY A 510 -19.62 43.79 -12.72
C GLY A 510 -18.91 44.32 -13.98
N ASN A 511 -17.57 44.37 -14.00
CA ASN A 511 -16.79 44.84 -15.16
C ASN A 511 -16.18 43.71 -16.00
N ASP A 512 -16.74 42.49 -15.95
CA ASP A 512 -16.23 41.27 -16.61
C ASP A 512 -14.78 40.84 -16.30
N HIS A 513 -14.04 41.62 -15.52
CA HIS A 513 -12.71 41.28 -15.04
C HIS A 513 -12.77 40.47 -13.73
N PRO A 514 -11.93 39.44 -13.55
CA PRO A 514 -11.79 38.75 -12.28
C PRO A 514 -11.13 39.69 -11.28
N SER A 515 -11.92 40.31 -10.40
CA SER A 515 -11.36 41.23 -9.41
C SER A 515 -10.72 40.48 -8.25
N ASN A 516 -11.21 39.27 -7.91
CA ASN A 516 -10.69 38.44 -6.81
C ASN A 516 -11.06 36.95 -6.95
N TYR A 517 -10.23 36.08 -6.37
CA TYR A 517 -10.51 34.65 -6.19
C TYR A 517 -10.86 34.34 -4.73
N VAL A 518 -11.90 33.52 -4.53
CA VAL A 518 -12.23 32.98 -3.21
C VAL A 518 -11.83 31.50 -3.17
N LEU A 519 -10.81 31.20 -2.38
CA LEU A 519 -10.37 29.82 -2.12
C LEU A 519 -11.28 29.19 -1.06
N LEU A 520 -12.02 28.17 -1.47
CA LEU A 520 -12.87 27.36 -0.62
C LEU A 520 -12.21 26.00 -0.38
N LYS A 521 -12.24 25.48 0.84
CA LYS A 521 -11.68 24.16 1.19
C LYS A 521 -12.74 23.31 1.84
N GLY A 522 -12.87 22.06 1.43
CA GLY A 522 -13.87 21.18 2.01
C GLY A 522 -13.76 19.75 1.59
N GLN A 523 -14.91 19.09 1.50
CA GLN A 523 -15.00 17.68 1.14
C GLN A 523 -16.21 17.37 0.27
N ILE A 524 -16.12 16.31 -0.51
CA ILE A 524 -17.24 15.80 -1.29
C ILE A 524 -18.31 15.23 -0.37
N SER A 525 -19.55 15.60 -0.64
CA SER A 525 -20.73 15.20 0.10
C SER A 525 -21.69 14.40 -0.77
N ALA A 526 -22.71 13.83 -0.14
CA ALA A 526 -23.87 13.36 -0.89
C ALA A 526 -24.65 14.57 -1.44
N ASP A 527 -25.49 14.34 -2.44
CA ASP A 527 -26.41 15.34 -2.97
C ASP A 527 -27.61 15.54 -2.02
N PHE A 528 -27.37 16.19 -0.89
CA PHE A 528 -28.38 16.40 0.14
C PHE A 528 -29.58 17.23 -0.36
N PHE A 529 -29.37 18.04 -1.40
CA PHE A 529 -30.37 18.95 -1.94
C PHE A 529 -31.03 18.46 -3.24
N GLY A 530 -30.66 17.26 -3.73
CA GLY A 530 -31.19 16.71 -4.98
C GLY A 530 -30.93 17.61 -6.19
N THR A 531 -29.75 18.23 -6.24
CA THR A 531 -29.33 19.16 -7.30
C THR A 531 -29.09 18.46 -8.64
N GLY A 532 -28.86 17.15 -8.63
CA GLY A 532 -28.49 16.39 -9.83
C GLY A 532 -27.10 16.73 -10.36
N ALA A 533 -26.28 17.45 -9.57
CA ALA A 533 -24.92 17.79 -9.94
C ALA A 533 -24.01 16.56 -10.03
N ASP A 534 -22.96 16.64 -10.85
CA ASP A 534 -22.00 15.55 -11.04
C ASP A 534 -21.18 15.31 -9.77
N VAL A 535 -20.81 16.40 -9.09
CA VAL A 535 -20.11 16.38 -7.81
C VAL A 535 -20.74 17.40 -6.86
N ASN A 536 -20.98 16.97 -5.62
CA ASN A 536 -21.50 17.82 -4.56
C ASN A 536 -20.45 17.94 -3.47
N CYS A 537 -20.26 19.12 -2.93
CA CYS A 537 -19.27 19.35 -1.88
C CYS A 537 -19.75 20.36 -0.85
N VAL A 538 -19.23 20.18 0.36
CA VAL A 538 -19.44 21.06 1.50
C VAL A 538 -18.09 21.66 1.84
N VAL A 539 -17.97 22.99 1.74
CA VAL A 539 -16.71 23.72 1.80
C VAL A 539 -16.79 24.93 2.71
N GLU A 540 -15.63 25.38 3.15
CA GLU A 540 -15.43 26.51 4.03
C GLU A 540 -14.49 27.53 3.39
N GLY A 541 -14.79 28.81 3.55
CA GLY A 541 -13.97 29.92 3.05
C GLY A 541 -14.31 31.24 3.71
N LYS A 542 -13.81 32.33 3.13
CA LYS A 542 -14.21 33.67 3.57
C LYS A 542 -15.70 33.89 3.27
N PRO A 543 -16.47 34.55 4.16
CA PRO A 543 -17.92 34.78 4.01
C PRO A 543 -18.27 35.82 2.93
N ASP A 544 -17.66 35.74 1.75
CA ASP A 544 -17.67 36.79 0.72
C ASP A 544 -18.45 36.39 -0.55
N LEU A 545 -19.00 35.18 -0.56
CA LEU A 545 -19.82 34.62 -1.65
C LEU A 545 -21.31 34.70 -1.31
N ALA A 546 -22.09 35.25 -2.23
CA ALA A 546 -23.55 35.20 -2.21
C ALA A 546 -24.04 33.87 -2.81
N PRO A 547 -25.29 33.44 -2.54
CA PRO A 547 -25.90 32.33 -3.28
C PRO A 547 -25.99 32.67 -4.77
N GLY A 548 -25.60 31.73 -5.64
CA GLY A 548 -25.59 31.97 -7.08
C GLY A 548 -24.80 30.91 -7.85
N THR A 549 -24.77 31.05 -9.17
CA THR A 549 -23.97 30.18 -10.05
C THR A 549 -22.66 30.89 -10.40
N TYR A 550 -21.54 30.23 -10.13
CA TYR A 550 -20.19 30.78 -10.34
C TYR A 550 -19.35 29.88 -11.24
N ALA A 551 -18.47 30.48 -12.03
CA ALA A 551 -17.40 29.76 -12.71
C ALA A 551 -16.31 29.39 -11.68
N VAL A 552 -15.92 28.12 -11.64
CA VAL A 552 -14.96 27.61 -10.65
C VAL A 552 -13.85 26.80 -11.29
N SER A 553 -12.66 26.88 -10.71
CA SER A 553 -11.60 25.89 -10.91
C SER A 553 -11.56 24.98 -9.69
N VAL A 554 -11.53 23.67 -9.94
CA VAL A 554 -11.64 22.63 -8.90
C VAL A 554 -10.34 21.87 -8.85
N GLU A 555 -9.61 22.02 -7.75
CA GLU A 555 -8.40 21.25 -7.46
C GLU A 555 -8.74 20.21 -6.39
N MET A 556 -8.73 18.95 -6.81
CA MET A 556 -8.93 17.85 -5.89
C MET A 556 -7.61 17.54 -5.18
N LYS A 557 -7.63 17.51 -3.84
CA LYS A 557 -6.42 17.21 -3.06
C LYS A 557 -6.40 15.76 -2.61
N SER A 558 -5.47 15.01 -3.18
CA SER A 558 -5.08 13.71 -2.64
C SER A 558 -4.48 13.90 -1.24
N ASP A 559 -4.95 13.12 -0.27
CA ASP A 559 -4.31 13.05 1.04
C ASP A 559 -3.26 11.92 0.99
N PRO A 560 -1.96 12.24 0.88
CA PRO A 560 -0.91 11.23 0.82
C PRO A 560 -0.70 10.55 2.17
N THR A 561 -1.32 11.05 3.25
CA THR A 561 -0.99 10.64 4.62
C THR A 561 -1.17 9.14 4.87
N PRO A 562 -2.27 8.48 4.46
CA PRO A 562 -2.40 7.04 4.61
C PRO A 562 -1.27 6.27 3.92
N CYS A 563 -0.98 6.60 2.66
CA CYS A 563 0.09 5.96 1.90
C CYS A 563 1.46 6.18 2.57
N ASN A 564 1.73 7.39 3.06
CA ASN A 564 2.98 7.71 3.76
C ASN A 564 3.10 6.96 5.10
N CYS A 565 2.00 6.78 5.84
CA CYS A 565 2.00 5.97 7.07
C CYS A 565 2.29 4.50 6.75
N GLN A 566 1.67 3.96 5.69
CA GLN A 566 1.89 2.59 5.25
C GLN A 566 3.34 2.36 4.77
N LYS A 567 3.93 3.27 4.00
CA LYS A 567 5.35 3.23 3.60
C LYS A 567 6.26 3.23 4.81
N ALA A 568 6.08 4.21 5.70
CA ALA A 568 6.89 4.33 6.91
C ALA A 568 6.79 3.06 7.77
N ALA A 569 5.62 2.46 7.86
CA ALA A 569 5.41 1.21 8.58
C ALA A 569 6.13 0.02 7.92
N LEU A 570 6.06 -0.13 6.60
CA LEU A 570 6.79 -1.19 5.90
C LEU A 570 8.31 -1.04 6.06
N ILE A 571 8.82 0.19 5.98
CA ILE A 571 10.23 0.51 6.22
C ILE A 571 10.63 0.18 7.66
N GLU A 572 9.79 0.56 8.64
CA GLU A 572 10.03 0.27 10.06
C GLU A 572 10.00 -1.25 10.35
N LEU A 573 9.13 -2.01 9.69
CA LEU A 573 9.18 -3.49 9.73
C LEU A 573 10.45 -4.05 9.10
N LEU A 574 10.84 -3.53 7.93
CA LEU A 574 12.01 -4.01 7.20
C LEU A 574 13.28 -3.96 8.06
N TYR A 575 13.52 -2.83 8.73
CA TYR A 575 14.66 -2.70 9.64
C TYR A 575 14.47 -3.41 10.97
N GLY A 576 13.22 -3.71 11.33
CA GLY A 576 12.85 -4.45 12.52
C GLY A 576 13.24 -3.76 13.84
N CYS A 577 13.07 -4.49 14.94
CA CYS A 577 13.59 -4.08 16.25
C CYS A 577 14.71 -5.07 16.64
N GLN A 578 15.96 -4.70 16.36
CA GLN A 578 17.13 -5.58 16.55
C GLN A 578 17.29 -6.07 18.00
N ASP A 579 16.84 -5.28 18.98
CA ASP A 579 17.00 -5.59 20.40
C ASP A 579 15.84 -6.40 21.02
N ARG A 580 14.82 -6.75 20.23
CA ARG A 580 13.61 -7.38 20.77
C ARG A 580 13.81 -8.88 21.00
N LYS A 581 13.77 -9.29 22.26
CA LYS A 581 13.94 -10.70 22.68
C LYS A 581 12.65 -11.51 22.82
N GLN A 582 11.50 -10.86 22.86
CA GLN A 582 10.20 -11.52 23.07
C GLN A 582 9.06 -10.82 22.32
N GLY A 583 8.02 -11.58 21.99
CA GLY A 583 6.84 -11.10 21.29
C GLY A 583 6.73 -11.65 19.87
N PRO A 584 5.71 -11.22 19.10
CA PRO A 584 5.35 -11.85 17.84
C PRO A 584 6.33 -11.46 16.73
N ASP A 585 6.76 -12.42 15.90
CA ASP A 585 7.62 -12.15 14.75
C ASP A 585 6.83 -11.53 13.59
N PHE A 586 6.77 -10.19 13.55
CA PHE A 586 6.03 -9.47 12.52
C PHE A 586 6.71 -9.55 11.15
N ASN A 587 8.03 -9.69 11.11
CA ASN A 587 8.76 -9.76 9.84
C ASN A 587 8.50 -11.11 9.18
N GLN A 588 8.57 -12.20 9.95
CA GLN A 588 8.17 -13.50 9.45
C GLN A 588 6.69 -13.51 9.03
N ALA A 589 5.80 -12.93 9.84
CA ALA A 589 4.36 -13.02 9.60
C ALA A 589 3.84 -12.14 8.45
N LEU A 590 4.39 -10.94 8.26
CA LEU A 590 3.92 -9.99 7.26
C LEU A 590 4.83 -9.93 6.03
N LEU A 591 6.14 -10.05 6.24
CA LEU A 591 7.13 -9.90 5.18
C LEU A 591 7.68 -11.24 4.67
N GLN A 592 7.12 -12.36 5.14
CA GLN A 592 7.61 -13.71 4.82
C GLN A 592 9.12 -13.86 5.06
N ALA A 593 9.65 -13.09 6.01
CA ALA A 593 11.06 -13.16 6.38
C ALA A 593 11.36 -14.53 7.03
N PRO A 594 12.62 -14.96 7.02
CA PRO A 594 13.08 -16.01 7.91
C PRO A 594 12.71 -15.75 9.38
N ALA A 595 12.61 -16.80 10.19
CA ALA A 595 12.32 -16.65 11.60
C ALA A 595 13.42 -15.85 12.31
N THR A 596 13.05 -14.88 13.15
CA THR A 596 14.01 -14.11 13.94
C THR A 596 14.64 -15.02 15.00
N ARG A 597 15.92 -15.34 14.84
CA ARG A 597 16.66 -16.19 15.79
C ARG A 597 16.64 -15.59 17.20
N GLY A 598 16.38 -16.43 18.20
CA GLY A 598 16.36 -16.07 19.63
C GLY A 598 15.13 -15.28 20.10
N LEU A 599 14.16 -15.00 19.22
CA LEU A 599 12.92 -14.33 19.58
C LEU A 599 11.94 -15.31 20.25
N VAL A 600 11.55 -15.05 21.49
CA VAL A 600 10.54 -15.86 22.20
C VAL A 600 9.14 -15.40 21.82
N THR A 601 8.52 -16.09 20.86
CA THR A 601 7.20 -15.72 20.30
C THR A 601 6.00 -16.12 21.15
N ASN A 602 6.16 -17.09 22.06
CA ASN A 602 5.09 -17.61 22.93
C ASN A 602 5.12 -17.03 24.36
N SER A 603 5.70 -15.85 24.55
CA SER A 603 5.95 -15.26 25.89
C SER A 603 4.71 -15.21 26.79
N LEU A 604 3.54 -14.79 26.26
CA LEU A 604 2.29 -14.76 27.03
C LEU A 604 1.86 -16.16 27.50
N ALA A 605 1.99 -17.17 26.64
CA ALA A 605 1.61 -18.54 26.97
C ALA A 605 2.50 -19.06 28.10
N LEU A 606 3.80 -18.77 28.07
CA LEU A 606 4.75 -19.10 29.13
C LEU A 606 4.42 -18.38 30.45
N GLU A 607 4.08 -17.10 30.39
CA GLU A 607 3.68 -16.32 31.58
C GLU A 607 2.41 -16.86 32.24
N LEU A 608 1.43 -17.26 31.44
CA LEU A 608 0.18 -17.85 31.93
C LEU A 608 0.42 -19.25 32.51
N ALA A 609 1.26 -20.06 31.87
CA ALA A 609 1.65 -21.37 32.37
C ALA A 609 2.39 -21.29 33.72
N ALA A 610 3.18 -20.23 33.93
CA ALA A 610 3.87 -19.98 35.19
C ALA A 610 2.93 -19.58 36.36
N SER A 611 1.65 -19.30 36.09
CA SER A 611 0.65 -18.89 37.09
C SER A 611 -0.54 -19.87 37.10
N PRO A 612 -0.44 -21.01 37.83
CA PRO A 612 -1.43 -22.08 37.80
C PRO A 612 -2.87 -21.62 38.02
N GLY A 613 -3.82 -22.12 37.23
CA GLY A 613 -5.25 -21.79 37.35
C GLY A 613 -5.67 -20.46 36.71
N THR A 614 -4.72 -19.61 36.33
CA THR A 614 -5.02 -18.29 35.76
C THR A 614 -5.72 -18.41 34.40
N LEU A 615 -5.21 -19.27 33.52
CA LEU A 615 -5.77 -19.48 32.19
C LEU A 615 -7.19 -20.06 32.29
N GLU A 616 -7.39 -21.07 33.13
CA GLU A 616 -8.67 -21.73 33.34
C GLU A 616 -9.73 -20.75 33.86
N THR A 617 -9.33 -19.87 34.80
CA THR A 617 -10.20 -18.82 35.35
C THR A 617 -10.63 -17.83 34.27
N ILE A 618 -9.71 -17.39 33.42
CA ILE A 618 -10.02 -16.47 32.31
C ILE A 618 -10.99 -17.13 31.34
N LEU A 619 -10.68 -18.36 30.91
CA LEU A 619 -11.49 -19.10 29.94
C LEU A 619 -12.90 -19.40 30.48
N ALA A 620 -13.04 -19.83 31.74
CA ALA A 620 -14.34 -20.07 32.36
C ALA A 620 -15.18 -18.79 32.43
N THR A 621 -14.54 -17.66 32.75
CA THR A 621 -15.21 -16.35 32.79
C THR A 621 -15.68 -15.92 31.40
N LEU A 622 -14.83 -16.05 30.37
CA LEU A 622 -15.18 -15.72 29.00
C LEU A 622 -16.36 -16.55 28.50
N LYS A 623 -16.31 -17.88 28.70
CA LYS A 623 -17.40 -18.77 28.27
C LYS A 623 -18.73 -18.39 28.91
N LYS A 624 -18.72 -18.05 30.21
CA LYS A 624 -19.91 -17.61 30.95
C LYS A 624 -20.46 -16.26 30.48
N ARG A 625 -19.60 -15.28 30.16
CA ARG A 625 -20.03 -13.89 29.86
C ARG A 625 -20.38 -13.63 28.40
N ARG A 626 -19.68 -14.29 27.48
CA ARG A 626 -19.74 -13.98 26.03
C ARG A 626 -20.64 -14.92 25.25
N ASN A 627 -21.07 -16.04 25.82
CA ASN A 627 -21.85 -17.07 25.12
C ASN A 627 -21.20 -17.47 23.77
N LEU A 628 -19.86 -17.62 23.77
CA LEU A 628 -19.11 -18.00 22.57
C LEU A 628 -19.44 -19.45 22.20
N ASN A 629 -19.57 -19.70 20.89
CA ASN A 629 -19.58 -21.08 20.40
C ASN A 629 -18.18 -21.73 20.55
N ASP A 630 -18.09 -23.04 20.34
CA ASP A 630 -16.85 -23.78 20.57
C ASP A 630 -15.67 -23.30 19.70
N MET A 631 -15.92 -22.88 18.46
CA MET A 631 -14.86 -22.37 17.56
C MET A 631 -14.37 -20.99 18.00
N GLN A 632 -15.29 -20.09 18.36
CA GLN A 632 -14.96 -18.75 18.86
C GLN A 632 -14.22 -18.83 20.20
N PHE A 633 -14.63 -19.77 21.07
CA PHE A 633 -13.96 -20.06 22.32
C PHE A 633 -12.55 -20.63 22.11
N ALA A 634 -12.40 -21.58 21.16
CA ALA A 634 -11.10 -22.11 20.78
C ALA A 634 -10.18 -21.02 20.23
N ALA A 635 -10.69 -20.11 19.41
CA ALA A 635 -9.95 -18.95 18.92
C ALA A 635 -9.50 -18.02 20.05
N ALA A 636 -10.39 -17.70 21.00
CA ALA A 636 -10.04 -16.89 22.17
C ALA A 636 -8.97 -17.56 23.04
N LYS A 637 -9.04 -18.88 23.22
CA LYS A 637 -8.00 -19.67 23.90
C LYS A 637 -6.68 -19.63 23.14
N HIS A 638 -6.72 -19.78 21.82
CA HIS A 638 -5.52 -19.75 20.97
C HIS A 638 -4.82 -18.38 21.02
N ALA A 639 -5.56 -17.28 21.09
CA ALA A 639 -4.99 -15.94 21.25
C ALA A 639 -4.13 -15.76 22.52
N LEU A 640 -4.41 -16.54 23.57
CA LEU A 640 -3.63 -16.55 24.81
C LEU A 640 -2.49 -17.57 24.83
N THR A 641 -2.61 -18.66 24.07
CA THR A 641 -1.74 -19.85 24.18
C THR A 641 -0.93 -20.17 22.93
N GLY A 642 -1.14 -19.42 21.84
CA GLY A 642 -0.52 -19.66 20.54
C GLY A 642 1.01 -19.52 20.58
N LYS A 643 1.71 -20.45 19.92
CA LYS A 643 3.18 -20.51 19.91
C LYS A 643 3.84 -19.31 19.22
N LYS A 644 3.19 -18.73 18.22
CA LYS A 644 3.75 -17.63 17.42
C LYS A 644 3.49 -16.24 17.99
N GLY A 645 2.67 -16.12 19.04
CA GLY A 645 2.21 -14.82 19.54
C GLY A 645 1.33 -14.05 18.56
N ILE A 646 1.00 -14.66 17.40
CA ILE A 646 0.11 -14.15 16.37
C ILE A 646 -1.06 -15.14 16.24
N THR A 647 -2.27 -14.62 16.29
CA THR A 647 -3.48 -15.40 16.00
C THR A 647 -4.20 -14.80 14.80
N LEU A 648 -4.41 -15.64 13.78
CA LEU A 648 -5.17 -15.29 12.60
C LEU A 648 -6.59 -15.86 12.72
N LEU A 649 -7.59 -15.01 12.93
CA LEU A 649 -8.98 -15.47 13.00
C LEU A 649 -9.63 -15.38 11.63
N VAL A 650 -9.87 -16.50 10.96
CA VAL A 650 -10.59 -16.52 9.67
C VAL A 650 -12.04 -16.95 9.90
N GLY A 651 -13.00 -16.21 9.36
CA GLY A 651 -14.41 -16.64 9.41
C GLY A 651 -15.28 -16.06 8.28
N PRO A 652 -16.31 -16.79 7.81
CA PRO A 652 -17.24 -16.26 6.82
C PRO A 652 -18.05 -15.07 7.39
N PRO A 653 -18.73 -14.30 6.52
CA PRO A 653 -19.69 -13.29 6.98
C PRO A 653 -20.71 -13.89 7.94
N GLY A 654 -21.00 -13.20 9.05
CA GLY A 654 -21.95 -13.68 10.07
C GLY A 654 -21.37 -14.63 11.14
N ALA A 655 -20.12 -15.09 11.02
CA ALA A 655 -19.50 -16.01 11.99
C ALA A 655 -19.17 -15.39 13.37
N GLY A 656 -19.50 -14.12 13.59
CA GLY A 656 -19.23 -13.41 14.85
C GLY A 656 -17.75 -13.07 15.06
N LYS A 657 -17.01 -12.70 14.01
CA LYS A 657 -15.58 -12.31 14.08
C LYS A 657 -15.35 -11.15 15.07
N THR A 658 -16.08 -10.06 14.92
CA THR A 658 -16.00 -8.89 15.81
C THR A 658 -16.36 -9.23 17.25
N GLU A 659 -17.31 -10.13 17.47
CA GLU A 659 -17.65 -10.62 18.82
C GLU A 659 -16.48 -11.41 19.44
N THR A 660 -15.86 -12.27 18.63
CA THR A 660 -14.68 -13.05 19.04
C THR A 660 -13.48 -12.14 19.30
N ALA A 661 -13.29 -11.08 18.50
CA ALA A 661 -12.25 -10.07 18.70
C ALA A 661 -12.45 -9.30 20.01
N ALA A 662 -13.68 -8.90 20.32
CA ALA A 662 -14.03 -8.28 21.59
C ALA A 662 -13.78 -9.24 22.78
N ALA A 663 -14.10 -10.53 22.64
CA ALA A 663 -13.79 -11.52 23.65
C ALA A 663 -12.28 -11.73 23.84
N ILE A 664 -11.48 -11.70 22.77
CA ILE A 664 -10.01 -11.75 22.84
C ILE A 664 -9.46 -10.50 23.55
N ALA A 665 -10.01 -9.31 23.29
CA ALA A 665 -9.64 -8.10 24.00
C ALA A 665 -9.92 -8.23 25.52
N GLU A 666 -11.10 -8.74 25.88
CA GLU A 666 -11.44 -9.01 27.29
C GLU A 666 -10.50 -10.05 27.91
N ALA A 667 -10.18 -11.12 27.18
CA ALA A 667 -9.26 -12.18 27.60
C ALA A 667 -7.87 -11.61 27.94
N HIS A 668 -7.33 -10.77 27.06
CA HIS A 668 -6.02 -10.14 27.28
C HIS A 668 -6.04 -9.15 28.44
N TYR A 669 -7.11 -8.35 28.58
CA TYR A 669 -7.28 -7.46 29.72
C TYR A 669 -7.29 -8.25 31.04
N MET A 670 -8.07 -9.33 31.10
CA MET A 670 -8.12 -10.22 32.27
C MET A 670 -6.77 -10.90 32.55
N SER A 671 -6.03 -11.29 31.51
CA SER A 671 -4.69 -11.88 31.67
C SER A 671 -3.72 -10.90 32.33
N GLY A 672 -3.74 -9.63 31.94
CA GLY A 672 -2.90 -8.62 32.56
C GLY A 672 -3.27 -8.40 34.02
N LYS A 673 -4.58 -8.33 34.31
CA LYS A 673 -5.07 -8.18 35.67
C LYS A 673 -4.68 -9.34 36.59
N ASN A 674 -4.94 -10.59 36.16
CA ASN A 674 -4.68 -11.77 36.99
C ASN A 674 -3.18 -11.99 37.25
N LEU A 675 -2.33 -11.58 36.31
CA LEU A 675 -0.87 -11.60 36.46
C LEU A 675 -0.30 -10.37 37.18
N ASN A 676 -1.15 -9.43 37.61
CA ASN A 676 -0.77 -8.13 38.15
C ASN A 676 0.23 -7.37 37.24
N LYS A 677 0.03 -7.47 35.93
CA LYS A 677 0.85 -6.85 34.87
C LYS A 677 -0.07 -6.17 33.87
N ARG A 678 -0.17 -4.85 33.91
CA ARG A 678 -1.02 -4.08 32.99
C ARG A 678 -0.70 -4.41 31.52
N ARG A 679 -1.73 -4.75 30.73
CA ARG A 679 -1.60 -5.09 29.29
C ARG A 679 -2.50 -4.17 28.46
N PRO A 680 -2.08 -2.93 28.18
CA PRO A 680 -2.85 -2.02 27.35
C PRO A 680 -3.02 -2.60 25.93
N ILE A 681 -4.25 -2.49 25.42
CA ILE A 681 -4.69 -3.09 24.16
C ILE A 681 -4.94 -1.98 23.15
N LEU A 682 -4.41 -2.15 21.94
CA LEU A 682 -4.75 -1.35 20.78
C LEU A 682 -5.70 -2.16 19.89
N TYR A 683 -6.97 -1.76 19.85
CA TYR A 683 -7.96 -2.29 18.93
C TYR A 683 -8.03 -1.39 17.69
N VAL A 684 -7.69 -1.93 16.54
CA VAL A 684 -7.71 -1.22 15.26
C VAL A 684 -8.63 -1.87 14.26
N ALA A 685 -9.16 -1.06 13.35
CA ALA A 685 -9.82 -1.55 12.15
C ALA A 685 -9.53 -0.61 10.97
N SER A 686 -9.80 -1.07 9.76
CA SER A 686 -9.60 -0.29 8.53
C SER A 686 -10.47 0.97 8.46
N SER A 687 -11.67 0.92 9.06
CA SER A 687 -12.69 1.96 8.96
C SER A 687 -13.22 2.41 10.32
N ASN A 688 -13.59 3.69 10.43
CA ASN A 688 -14.20 4.22 11.66
C ASN A 688 -15.51 3.49 12.03
N TYR A 689 -16.25 2.99 11.05
CA TYR A 689 -17.47 2.22 11.30
C TYR A 689 -17.15 0.90 12.00
N ALA A 690 -16.18 0.14 11.49
CA ALA A 690 -15.73 -1.10 12.11
C ALA A 690 -15.18 -0.88 13.52
N VAL A 691 -14.41 0.20 13.74
CA VAL A 691 -13.95 0.60 15.07
C VAL A 691 -15.13 0.81 16.04
N GLN A 692 -16.18 1.49 15.59
CA GLN A 692 -17.39 1.71 16.41
C GLN A 692 -18.14 0.40 16.69
N GLN A 693 -18.27 -0.50 15.70
CA GLN A 693 -18.90 -1.80 15.91
C GLN A 693 -18.13 -2.64 16.94
N GLY A 694 -16.80 -2.70 16.83
CA GLY A 694 -15.95 -3.36 17.83
C GLY A 694 -16.14 -2.78 19.23
N LEU A 695 -16.20 -1.44 19.35
CA LEU A 695 -16.45 -0.76 20.62
C LEU A 695 -17.82 -1.10 21.22
N ILE A 696 -18.88 -1.11 20.41
CA ILE A 696 -20.24 -1.45 20.85
C ILE A 696 -20.29 -2.89 21.37
N LYS A 697 -19.70 -3.84 20.63
CA LYS A 697 -19.63 -5.26 21.01
C LYS A 697 -18.79 -5.52 22.26
N LEU A 698 -17.71 -4.76 22.44
CA LEU A 698 -16.93 -4.85 23.67
C LEU A 698 -17.77 -4.44 24.88
N LYS A 699 -18.49 -3.31 24.78
CA LYS A 699 -19.29 -2.73 25.87
C LYS A 699 -20.52 -3.54 26.25
N SER A 700 -21.24 -4.08 25.27
CA SER A 700 -22.51 -4.78 25.53
C SER A 700 -22.38 -5.95 26.53
N HIS A 701 -21.18 -6.49 26.70
CA HIS A 701 -20.89 -7.58 27.63
C HIS A 701 -20.19 -7.14 28.93
N MET A 702 -19.75 -5.89 29.02
CA MET A 702 -19.05 -5.36 30.20
C MET A 702 -19.99 -4.75 31.24
N ASP A 703 -21.14 -4.21 30.82
CA ASP A 703 -22.06 -3.47 31.71
C ASP A 703 -23.03 -4.37 32.50
N THR A 704 -23.08 -5.68 32.20
CA THR A 704 -24.17 -6.57 32.67
C THR A 704 -24.05 -7.09 34.10
N ASN A 705 -22.94 -6.87 34.83
CA ASN A 705 -22.72 -7.54 36.12
C ASN A 705 -22.19 -6.65 37.25
N GLY A 706 -22.56 -5.36 37.25
CA GLY A 706 -22.48 -4.45 38.41
C GLY A 706 -21.36 -4.74 39.41
N LYS A 707 -20.18 -4.15 39.17
CA LYS A 707 -18.97 -4.24 40.01
C LYS A 707 -18.29 -5.60 39.83
N ILE A 708 -17.10 -5.65 39.23
CA ILE A 708 -15.91 -5.41 40.06
C ILE A 708 -14.77 -4.74 39.27
N TYR A 709 -14.65 -4.81 37.94
CA TYR A 709 -13.68 -3.97 37.17
C TYR A 709 -14.06 -3.83 35.69
N THR A 710 -14.41 -2.62 35.25
CA THR A 710 -14.66 -2.28 33.84
C THR A 710 -13.39 -1.65 33.26
N PRO A 711 -12.84 -2.16 32.14
CA PRO A 711 -11.65 -1.56 31.54
C PRO A 711 -11.93 -0.12 31.10
N HIS A 712 -10.93 0.74 31.20
CA HIS A 712 -11.05 2.11 30.73
C HIS A 712 -10.82 2.19 29.22
N VAL A 713 -11.92 2.22 28.47
CA VAL A 713 -11.93 2.20 27.01
C VAL A 713 -12.01 3.60 26.41
N VAL A 714 -11.19 3.91 25.41
CA VAL A 714 -11.25 5.18 24.67
C VAL A 714 -11.26 4.95 23.15
N HIS A 715 -11.88 5.86 22.41
CA HIS A 715 -11.86 5.94 20.94
C HIS A 715 -10.99 7.13 20.54
N TYR A 716 -9.87 6.84 19.88
CA TYR A 716 -8.89 7.81 19.44
C TYR A 716 -9.01 8.02 17.92
N LYS A 717 -9.35 9.25 17.51
CA LYS A 717 -9.52 9.64 16.08
C LYS A 717 -8.37 10.48 15.52
N GLY A 718 -7.25 10.57 16.24
CA GLY A 718 -6.06 11.35 15.84
C GLY A 718 -5.88 12.63 16.66
N SER A 719 -4.69 13.22 16.56
CA SER A 719 -4.32 14.45 17.27
C SER A 719 -4.87 15.71 16.59
N PHE A 720 -5.75 16.47 17.26
CA PHE A 720 -6.13 17.84 16.86
C PHE A 720 -5.00 18.87 17.10
N LEU A 721 -3.73 18.47 17.02
CA LEU A 721 -2.58 19.30 17.41
C LEU A 721 -2.31 20.48 16.44
N SER A 722 -3.13 20.70 15.41
CA SER A 722 -3.06 21.90 14.56
C SER A 722 -4.42 22.50 14.20
N LYS A 723 -4.77 23.55 14.97
CA LYS A 723 -5.53 24.78 14.67
C LYS A 723 -7.00 24.65 14.22
N PRO A 724 -7.98 24.95 15.10
CA PRO A 724 -9.08 25.80 14.69
C PRO A 724 -8.44 27.12 14.18
N LYS A 725 -8.64 27.47 12.91
CA LYS A 725 -8.33 28.84 12.46
C LYS A 725 -9.22 29.79 13.25
N GLU A 726 -8.61 30.63 14.07
CA GLU A 726 -9.31 31.63 14.87
C GLU A 726 -10.12 32.56 13.96
N ARG A 727 -11.46 32.50 14.08
CA ARG A 727 -12.38 33.50 13.53
C ARG A 727 -12.04 34.86 14.14
N LYS A 728 -11.45 35.76 13.35
CA LYS A 728 -11.50 37.21 13.62
C LYS A 728 -12.94 37.67 13.38
N LYS A 729 -13.76 37.69 14.43
CA LYS A 729 -14.94 38.56 14.48
C LYS A 729 -14.39 39.99 14.57
N LYS A 730 -14.46 40.74 13.47
CA LYS A 730 -14.38 42.19 13.52
C LYS A 730 -15.81 42.65 13.76
N GLU A 731 -16.12 42.98 15.01
CA GLU A 731 -17.28 43.81 15.31
C GLU A 731 -17.03 45.17 14.68
N ALA A 732 -17.87 45.53 13.71
CA ALA A 732 -18.03 46.90 13.25
C ALA A 732 -19.46 47.29 13.62
N ASP A 733 -19.51 48.08 14.70
CA ASP A 733 -20.65 48.84 15.17
C ASP A 733 -20.78 50.09 14.30
N THR A 734 -21.93 50.32 13.65
CA THR A 734 -22.37 51.64 13.15
C THR A 734 -23.89 51.64 12.94
N THR A 735 -24.61 52.00 14.02
CA THR A 735 -25.76 52.94 14.14
C THR A 735 -26.95 52.97 13.16
N MET A 736 -28.13 53.01 13.79
CA MET A 736 -29.48 53.33 13.29
C MET A 736 -29.57 54.53 12.34
N ILE A 737 -30.47 54.46 11.32
CA ILE A 737 -31.44 55.49 10.91
C ILE A 737 -32.71 54.80 10.35
N ASP A 738 -33.83 55.45 10.62
CA ASP A 738 -35.27 55.17 10.49
C ASP A 738 -35.93 55.19 9.09
N ILE A 739 -37.20 54.71 9.09
CA ILE A 739 -38.41 55.12 8.32
C ILE A 739 -38.66 54.60 6.89
N ASP A 740 -39.86 53.99 6.78
CA ASP A 740 -40.87 53.89 5.70
C ASP A 740 -40.48 54.11 4.23
N ASN A 741 -40.94 53.19 3.37
CA ASN A 741 -41.72 53.56 2.20
C ASN A 741 -42.47 52.37 1.60
N GLU A 742 -43.80 52.55 1.49
CA GLU A 742 -44.66 51.89 0.54
C GLU A 742 -44.19 52.19 -0.89
N SER A 743 -44.32 51.24 -1.82
CA SER A 743 -44.74 51.51 -3.21
C SER A 743 -44.87 50.22 -4.03
N GLU A 744 -46.03 50.15 -4.68
CA GLU A 744 -46.22 49.74 -6.07
C GLU A 744 -45.85 48.31 -6.48
N PHE A 745 -46.88 47.48 -6.63
CA PHE A 745 -46.99 46.67 -7.84
C PHE A 745 -48.28 47.06 -8.56
N GLY A 746 -48.09 47.76 -9.68
CA GLY A 746 -49.14 48.21 -10.57
C GLY A 746 -49.88 47.04 -11.22
N SER A 747 -51.17 47.27 -11.43
CA SER A 747 -52.04 46.48 -12.29
C SER A 747 -52.59 47.43 -13.35
N ASP A 748 -51.94 47.43 -14.51
CA ASP A 748 -52.53 47.92 -15.75
C ASP A 748 -52.93 46.69 -16.55
N ASP A 749 -54.23 46.58 -16.86
CA ASP A 749 -54.77 46.13 -18.14
C ASP A 749 -56.28 46.36 -18.09
N ASP A 750 -56.67 47.50 -18.67
CA ASP A 750 -58.02 47.78 -19.17
C ASP A 750 -58.33 46.81 -20.33
N ASP A 751 -59.49 46.14 -20.30
CA ASP A 751 -60.18 45.77 -21.53
C ASP A 751 -61.70 45.77 -21.30
N ASP A 752 -62.37 46.40 -22.25
CA ASP A 752 -63.71 46.95 -22.18
C ASP A 752 -64.80 45.90 -22.44
N GLY A 753 -65.92 46.07 -21.74
CA GLY A 753 -67.28 46.00 -22.28
C GLY A 753 -67.80 44.66 -22.83
N GLU A 754 -68.80 44.10 -22.15
CA GLU A 754 -70.12 43.82 -22.76
C GLU A 754 -71.11 43.40 -21.63
N GLU A 755 -72.17 44.17 -21.47
CA GLU A 755 -73.36 43.78 -20.72
C GLU A 755 -74.17 42.83 -21.59
N ASP A 756 -74.52 41.65 -21.07
CA ASP A 756 -75.73 40.94 -21.47
C ASP A 756 -76.20 39.97 -20.37
N ASP A 757 -77.51 39.91 -20.24
CA ASP A 757 -78.30 39.27 -19.19
C ASP A 757 -78.18 37.74 -19.12
N ALA A 758 -78.53 37.25 -17.93
CA ALA A 758 -78.84 35.86 -17.54
C ALA A 758 -77.66 34.90 -17.27
N ASP A 759 -77.43 34.58 -16.00
CA ASP A 759 -77.89 33.30 -15.45
C ASP A 759 -77.39 33.06 -14.03
N VAL A 760 -78.21 32.37 -13.24
CA VAL A 760 -78.02 31.98 -11.83
C VAL A 760 -76.82 31.00 -11.61
N ASP A 761 -75.92 30.86 -12.59
CA ASP A 761 -74.74 29.97 -12.57
C ASP A 761 -73.40 30.72 -12.36
N ALA A 762 -73.39 32.07 -12.39
CA ALA A 762 -72.17 32.87 -12.21
C ALA A 762 -71.59 32.76 -10.78
N VAL A 763 -72.45 32.71 -9.76
CA VAL A 763 -72.03 32.58 -8.35
C VAL A 763 -71.37 31.21 -8.09
N ALA A 764 -71.90 30.15 -8.71
CA ALA A 764 -71.32 28.80 -8.62
C ALA A 764 -69.93 28.73 -9.28
N ARG A 765 -69.74 29.38 -10.43
CA ARG A 765 -68.43 29.46 -11.11
C ARG A 765 -67.42 30.28 -10.32
N LEU A 766 -67.84 31.39 -9.70
CA LEU A 766 -67.00 32.21 -8.83
C LEU A 766 -66.57 31.45 -7.56
N ALA A 767 -67.49 30.70 -6.94
CA ALA A 767 -67.17 29.84 -5.80
C ALA A 767 -66.20 28.71 -6.17
N ILE A 768 -66.40 28.05 -7.32
CA ILE A 768 -65.48 27.01 -7.83
C ILE A 768 -64.11 27.62 -8.20
N ALA A 769 -64.06 28.83 -8.75
CA ALA A 769 -62.82 29.53 -9.05
C ALA A 769 -62.06 29.94 -7.78
N GLN A 770 -62.76 30.46 -6.77
CA GLN A 770 -62.19 30.78 -5.46
C GLN A 770 -61.69 29.53 -4.73
N GLU A 771 -62.43 28.42 -4.78
CA GLU A 771 -61.99 27.15 -4.20
C GLU A 771 -60.75 26.59 -4.91
N LYS A 772 -60.71 26.66 -6.25
CA LYS A 772 -59.52 26.27 -7.03
C LYS A 772 -58.33 27.19 -6.77
N ALA A 773 -58.55 28.49 -6.62
CA ALA A 773 -57.50 29.45 -6.27
C ALA A 773 -56.96 29.20 -4.86
N SER A 774 -57.84 28.94 -3.89
CA SER A 774 -57.47 28.57 -2.52
C SER A 774 -56.67 27.27 -2.48
N LYS A 775 -57.15 26.21 -3.15
CA LYS A 775 -56.40 24.94 -3.28
C LYS A 775 -55.03 25.12 -3.94
N ARG A 776 -54.92 25.94 -4.98
CA ARG A 776 -53.63 26.27 -5.62
C ARG A 776 -52.72 27.08 -4.69
N ALA A 777 -53.28 27.97 -3.87
CA ALA A 777 -52.52 28.73 -2.88
C ALA A 777 -52.03 27.82 -1.74
N GLU A 778 -52.88 26.95 -1.20
CA GLU A 778 -52.54 25.94 -0.21
C GLU A 778 -51.49 24.96 -0.73
N GLU A 779 -51.61 24.49 -1.98
CA GLU A 779 -50.61 23.63 -2.60
C GLU A 779 -49.27 24.36 -2.80
N LYS A 780 -49.29 25.64 -3.19
CA LYS A 780 -48.08 26.49 -3.26
C LYS A 780 -47.45 26.69 -1.87
N ILE A 781 -48.25 26.91 -0.83
CA ILE A 781 -47.77 27.06 0.56
C ILE A 781 -47.18 25.75 1.07
N ALA A 782 -47.89 24.62 0.90
CA ALA A 782 -47.41 23.30 1.27
C ALA A 782 -46.14 22.91 0.50
N ALA A 783 -46.06 23.24 -0.80
CA ALA A 783 -44.85 23.04 -1.60
C ALA A 783 -43.68 23.92 -1.12
N ARG A 784 -43.93 25.17 -0.73
CA ARG A 784 -42.92 26.06 -0.11
C ARG A 784 -42.45 25.48 1.23
N GLN A 785 -43.36 24.99 2.07
CA GLN A 785 -43.05 24.40 3.37
C GLN A 785 -42.23 23.10 3.22
N ARG A 786 -42.64 22.18 2.34
CA ARG A 786 -41.85 20.97 2.02
C ARG A 786 -40.46 21.30 1.48
N ARG A 787 -40.33 22.36 0.67
CA ARG A 787 -39.02 22.84 0.19
C ARG A 787 -38.15 23.39 1.32
N ARG A 788 -38.74 24.09 2.29
CA ARG A 788 -38.06 24.59 3.49
C ARG A 788 -37.60 23.45 4.38
N GLU A 789 -38.48 22.51 4.72
CA GLU A 789 -38.16 21.34 5.54
C GLU A 789 -37.06 20.49 4.90
N ARG A 790 -37.11 20.29 3.57
CA ARG A 790 -36.05 19.57 2.84
C ARG A 790 -34.72 20.33 2.83
N ARG A 791 -34.76 21.67 2.80
CA ARG A 791 -33.55 22.52 2.89
C ARG A 791 -32.93 22.47 4.27
N GLU A 792 -33.74 22.58 5.32
CA GLU A 792 -33.30 22.46 6.72
C GLU A 792 -32.71 21.07 6.97
N LEU A 793 -33.40 20.01 6.54
CA LEU A 793 -32.87 18.64 6.60
C LEU A 793 -31.57 18.48 5.81
N GLY A 794 -31.47 19.10 4.63
CA GLY A 794 -30.25 19.07 3.81
C GLY A 794 -29.06 19.71 4.53
N TRP A 795 -29.28 20.84 5.22
CA TRP A 795 -28.27 21.48 6.07
C TRP A 795 -27.97 20.70 7.33
N ASP A 796 -28.95 20.07 7.97
CA ASP A 796 -28.72 19.19 9.11
C ASP A 796 -27.86 17.98 8.71
N MET A 797 -28.10 17.42 7.53
CA MET A 797 -27.28 16.33 6.98
C MET A 797 -25.88 16.81 6.55
N ALA A 798 -25.75 18.01 5.98
CA ALA A 798 -24.47 18.62 5.64
C ALA A 798 -23.65 18.96 6.90
N ASN A 799 -24.31 19.51 7.92
CA ASN A 799 -23.76 19.75 9.24
C ASN A 799 -23.40 18.46 9.94
N ALA A 800 -24.23 17.42 9.86
CA ALA A 800 -23.86 16.10 10.37
C ALA A 800 -22.67 15.51 9.60
N ALA A 801 -22.51 15.81 8.31
CA ALA A 801 -21.33 15.40 7.54
C ALA A 801 -20.07 16.20 7.91
N MET A 802 -20.19 17.50 8.22
CA MET A 802 -19.10 18.33 8.75
C MET A 802 -18.76 17.97 10.20
N ARG A 803 -19.77 17.89 11.08
CA ARG A 803 -19.67 17.50 12.49
C ARG A 803 -19.31 16.03 12.69
N LYS A 804 -19.49 15.14 11.71
CA LYS A 804 -18.85 13.81 11.74
C LYS A 804 -17.33 13.88 11.82
N SER A 805 -16.71 15.03 11.51
CA SER A 805 -15.29 15.29 11.80
C SER A 805 -15.02 15.73 13.25
N VAL A 806 -16.05 16.21 13.97
CA VAL A 806 -16.03 16.66 15.37
C VAL A 806 -17.10 15.89 16.16
N ASP A 807 -16.88 14.58 16.28
CA ASP A 807 -17.78 13.62 16.93
C ASP A 807 -17.60 13.64 18.47
N ASP A 808 -17.63 14.85 19.05
CA ASP A 808 -17.46 15.09 20.49
C ASP A 808 -18.61 14.52 21.33
N SER A 809 -19.69 14.03 20.69
CA SER A 809 -20.80 13.33 21.34
C SER A 809 -20.51 11.87 21.67
N ASN A 810 -19.40 11.30 21.20
CA ASN A 810 -19.00 9.97 21.66
C ASN A 810 -18.45 10.09 23.09
N GLU A 811 -19.22 9.63 24.08
CA GLU A 811 -18.80 9.49 25.48
C GLU A 811 -17.45 8.76 25.65
N ASN A 812 -17.02 7.98 24.65
CA ASN A 812 -15.73 7.30 24.63
C ASN A 812 -14.64 8.06 23.89
N SER A 813 -14.90 9.26 23.39
CA SER A 813 -13.88 10.11 22.79
C SER A 813 -12.70 10.26 23.74
N PHE A 814 -11.49 9.98 23.24
CA PHE A 814 -10.27 10.10 24.02
C PHE A 814 -10.13 11.48 24.66
N TYR A 815 -10.43 12.56 23.93
CA TYR A 815 -10.28 13.91 24.43
C TYR A 815 -11.25 14.22 25.56
N LEU A 816 -12.51 13.82 25.43
CA LEU A 816 -13.53 14.00 26.45
C LEU A 816 -13.17 13.22 27.72
N LYS A 817 -12.86 11.92 27.59
CA LYS A 817 -12.48 11.08 28.73
C LYS A 817 -11.18 11.53 29.39
N ARG A 818 -10.20 11.99 28.61
CA ARG A 818 -8.95 12.55 29.13
C ARG A 818 -9.23 13.86 29.87
N HIS A 819 -10.02 14.76 29.30
CA HIS A 819 -10.38 16.02 29.95
C HIS A 819 -11.10 15.80 31.27
N ASN A 820 -12.10 14.91 31.30
CA ASN A 820 -12.81 14.54 32.53
C ASN A 820 -11.87 13.93 33.58
N TRP A 821 -10.91 13.10 33.14
CA TRP A 821 -9.87 12.59 34.04
C TRP A 821 -8.96 13.71 34.57
N ILE A 822 -8.47 14.63 33.73
CA ILE A 822 -7.66 15.79 34.16
C ILE A 822 -8.44 16.62 35.20
N ALA A 823 -9.73 16.89 34.94
CA ALA A 823 -10.60 17.59 35.89
C ALA A 823 -10.71 16.86 37.24
N SER A 824 -10.88 15.54 37.22
CA SER A 824 -10.88 14.73 38.45
C SER A 824 -9.52 14.74 39.17
N VAL A 825 -8.41 14.71 38.45
CA VAL A 825 -7.06 14.73 39.05
C VAL A 825 -6.76 16.08 39.67
N ALA A 826 -7.25 17.18 39.09
CA ALA A 826 -7.09 18.51 39.66
C ALA A 826 -7.70 18.65 41.06
N THR A 827 -8.74 17.88 41.38
CA THR A 827 -9.40 17.90 42.70
C THR A 827 -8.78 16.93 43.71
N LEU A 828 -7.87 16.03 43.30
CA LEU A 828 -7.24 15.03 44.16
C LEU A 828 -5.90 15.53 44.73
N ALA A 829 -5.92 16.01 45.98
CA ALA A 829 -4.77 16.63 46.67
C ALA A 829 -3.45 15.82 46.66
N ASN A 830 -3.54 14.49 46.59
CA ASN A 830 -2.38 13.59 46.70
C ASN A 830 -1.99 12.93 45.37
N HIS A 831 -2.62 13.33 44.25
CA HIS A 831 -2.28 12.75 42.96
C HIS A 831 -1.01 13.41 42.39
N SER A 832 -0.05 12.61 41.91
CA SER A 832 1.24 13.10 41.39
C SER A 832 1.11 14.15 40.28
N MET A 833 0.05 14.05 39.48
CA MET A 833 -0.26 14.96 38.37
C MET A 833 -1.19 16.14 38.73
N GLN A 834 -1.60 16.30 40.00
CA GLN A 834 -2.59 17.32 40.40
C GLN A 834 -2.16 18.74 39.97
N LYS A 835 -0.92 19.14 40.30
CA LYS A 835 -0.40 20.48 40.00
C LYS A 835 -0.46 20.78 38.49
N ASN A 836 -0.06 19.82 37.66
CA ASN A 836 -0.07 19.96 36.21
C ASN A 836 -1.50 20.02 35.66
N ALA A 837 -2.43 19.24 36.23
CA ALA A 837 -3.83 19.27 35.85
C ALA A 837 -4.49 20.62 36.17
N VAL A 838 -4.26 21.18 37.36
CA VAL A 838 -4.76 22.51 37.74
C VAL A 838 -4.21 23.58 36.80
N ASN A 839 -2.89 23.58 36.54
CA ASN A 839 -2.28 24.56 35.64
C ASN A 839 -2.83 24.44 34.21
N TYR A 840 -3.00 23.21 33.70
CA TYR A 840 -3.57 22.97 32.37
C TYR A 840 -4.99 23.54 32.24
N LEU A 841 -5.86 23.30 33.23
CA LEU A 841 -7.25 23.79 33.19
C LEU A 841 -7.32 25.31 33.32
N ASP A 842 -6.48 25.92 34.15
CA ASP A 842 -6.37 27.38 34.26
C ASP A 842 -5.92 28.02 32.93
N LEU A 843 -4.88 27.47 32.30
CA LEU A 843 -4.42 27.94 30.99
C LEU A 843 -5.45 27.71 29.88
N LEU A 844 -6.19 26.61 29.93
CA LEU A 844 -7.25 26.32 28.97
C LEU A 844 -8.41 27.32 29.12
N LYS A 845 -8.83 27.61 30.35
CA LYS A 845 -9.85 28.62 30.64
C LYS A 845 -9.42 30.01 30.17
N LYS A 846 -8.19 30.43 30.49
CA LYS A 846 -7.61 31.71 30.02
C LYS A 846 -7.53 31.81 28.50
N LYS A 847 -7.26 30.68 27.82
CA LYS A 847 -7.28 30.59 26.35
C LYS A 847 -8.67 30.85 25.80
N GLU A 848 -9.70 30.22 26.37
CA GLU A 848 -11.09 30.37 25.94
C GLU A 848 -11.61 31.79 26.16
N GLU A 849 -11.25 32.39 27.30
CA GLU A 849 -11.55 33.78 27.65
C GLU A 849 -10.72 34.81 26.84
N ARG A 850 -9.74 34.35 26.06
CA ARG A 850 -8.76 35.20 25.34
C ARG A 850 -8.06 36.21 26.26
N SER A 851 -7.84 35.84 27.52
CA SER A 851 -7.32 36.74 28.56
C SER A 851 -5.79 36.82 28.58
N PHE A 852 -5.10 36.19 27.62
CA PHE A 852 -3.65 36.29 27.50
C PHE A 852 -3.21 37.64 26.91
N PRO A 853 -2.21 38.32 27.51
CA PRO A 853 -1.51 39.41 26.85
C PRO A 853 -0.96 38.94 25.50
N LYS A 854 -1.06 39.79 24.45
CA LYS A 854 -0.59 39.46 23.09
C LYS A 854 0.87 38.97 23.07
N ASN A 855 1.72 39.56 23.93
CA ASN A 855 3.14 39.23 24.01
C ASN A 855 3.40 37.84 24.62
N ASP A 856 2.48 37.30 25.41
CA ASP A 856 2.65 36.04 26.14
C ASP A 856 1.95 34.85 25.48
N MET A 857 1.07 35.07 24.51
CA MET A 857 0.26 33.99 23.92
C MET A 857 1.08 32.81 23.44
N ASN A 858 2.19 33.05 22.72
CA ASN A 858 3.01 31.96 22.18
C ASN A 858 3.69 31.13 23.28
N ALA A 859 4.16 31.79 24.34
CA ALA A 859 4.76 31.11 25.48
C ALA A 859 3.72 30.26 26.23
N ARG A 860 2.53 30.81 26.48
CA ARG A 860 1.42 30.11 27.15
C ARG A 860 0.85 28.98 26.30
N PHE A 861 0.79 29.12 24.98
CA PHE A 861 0.41 28.01 24.10
C PHE A 861 1.44 26.89 24.10
N LYS A 862 2.73 27.22 24.18
CA LYS A 862 3.80 26.23 24.30
C LYS A 862 3.71 25.49 25.64
N GLU A 863 3.47 26.22 26.74
CA GLU A 863 3.24 25.66 28.08
C GLU A 863 2.01 24.75 28.12
N LEU A 864 0.88 25.21 27.59
CA LEU A 864 -0.36 24.43 27.51
C LEU A 864 -0.14 23.11 26.75
N ARG A 865 0.56 23.14 25.61
CA ARG A 865 0.88 21.92 24.84
C ARG A 865 1.81 20.98 25.58
N ALA A 866 2.79 21.51 26.33
CA ALA A 866 3.70 20.68 27.13
C ALA A 866 2.93 19.95 28.24
N LEU A 867 2.06 20.66 28.98
CA LEU A 867 1.20 20.07 29.99
C LEU A 867 0.22 19.06 29.39
N GLU A 868 -0.38 19.38 28.23
CA GLU A 868 -1.27 18.46 27.53
C GLU A 868 -0.55 17.14 27.19
N TRP A 869 0.70 17.24 26.72
CA TRP A 869 1.51 16.08 26.38
C TRP A 869 1.85 15.22 27.61
N GLU A 870 2.29 15.85 28.70
CA GLU A 870 2.64 15.17 29.94
C GLU A 870 1.42 14.47 30.57
N LEU A 871 0.29 15.17 30.69
CA LEU A 871 -0.96 14.61 31.20
C LEU A 871 -1.46 13.46 30.31
N SER A 872 -1.34 13.58 28.99
CA SER A 872 -1.71 12.51 28.06
C SER A 872 -0.81 11.29 28.18
N ALA A 873 0.50 11.49 28.40
CA ALA A 873 1.44 10.40 28.58
C ALA A 873 1.08 9.59 29.82
N TYR A 874 0.84 10.26 30.94
CA TYR A 874 0.39 9.61 32.17
C TYR A 874 -0.95 8.90 31.98
N TYR A 875 -1.88 9.53 31.27
CA TYR A 875 -3.21 8.97 31.02
C TYR A 875 -3.16 7.66 30.21
N PHE A 876 -2.38 7.61 29.12
CA PHE A 876 -2.18 6.38 28.36
C PHE A 876 -1.47 5.29 29.18
N GLU A 877 -0.45 5.68 29.95
CA GLU A 877 0.40 4.75 30.69
C GLU A 877 -0.26 4.14 31.93
N ASN A 878 -1.15 4.88 32.60
CA ASN A 878 -1.69 4.47 33.90
C ASN A 878 -3.20 4.29 33.91
N VAL A 879 -3.94 4.87 32.96
CA VAL A 879 -5.41 4.92 33.03
C VAL A 879 -6.07 4.15 31.89
N VAL A 880 -5.63 4.31 30.64
CA VAL A 880 -6.33 3.75 29.46
C VAL A 880 -5.99 2.28 29.19
N ASP A 881 -6.93 1.37 29.40
CA ASP A 881 -6.71 -0.07 29.17
C ASP A 881 -6.85 -0.47 27.71
N ILE A 882 -7.81 0.12 26.98
CA ILE A 882 -8.12 -0.24 25.59
C ILE A 882 -8.31 1.02 24.75
N VAL A 883 -7.55 1.13 23.66
CA VAL A 883 -7.70 2.19 22.67
C VAL A 883 -8.28 1.63 21.38
N PHE A 884 -9.41 2.20 20.95
CA PHE A 884 -10.02 1.95 19.65
C PHE A 884 -9.57 3.05 18.66
N CYS A 885 -9.05 2.70 17.50
CA CYS A 885 -8.73 3.67 16.44
C CYS A 885 -8.67 3.01 15.06
N THR A 886 -8.51 3.77 13.98
CA THR A 886 -8.22 3.17 12.67
C THR A 886 -6.74 2.81 12.52
N SER A 887 -6.39 1.91 11.60
CA SER A 887 -5.00 1.52 11.29
C SER A 887 -4.10 2.75 11.06
N ASN A 888 -4.53 3.67 10.19
CA ASN A 888 -3.82 4.91 9.91
C ASN A 888 -3.70 5.85 11.11
N THR A 889 -4.67 5.83 12.02
CA THR A 889 -4.62 6.69 13.22
C THR A 889 -3.62 6.16 14.23
N ALA A 890 -3.41 4.84 14.31
CA ALA A 890 -2.45 4.20 15.20
C ALA A 890 -1.01 4.71 14.98
N ALA A 891 -0.65 5.00 13.73
CA ALA A 891 0.68 5.45 13.34
C ALA A 891 0.93 6.95 13.49
N ARG A 892 0.05 7.70 14.18
CA ARG A 892 0.10 9.17 14.20
C ARG A 892 -0.03 9.78 15.58
N GLY A 893 0.49 11.00 15.68
CA GLY A 893 0.24 11.93 16.78
C GLY A 893 0.68 11.38 18.14
N MET A 894 -0.11 11.71 19.18
CA MET A 894 0.16 11.27 20.55
C MET A 894 0.14 9.75 20.69
N LEU A 895 -0.69 9.06 19.90
CA LEU A 895 -0.87 7.62 20.07
C LEU A 895 0.40 6.85 19.71
N ARG A 896 1.06 7.16 18.59
CA ARG A 896 2.35 6.56 18.22
C ARG A 896 3.44 6.87 19.23
N THR A 897 3.53 8.12 19.71
CA THR A 897 4.65 8.53 20.57
C THR A 897 4.47 8.10 22.04
N LEU A 898 3.26 8.18 22.57
CA LEU A 898 2.95 7.94 23.99
C LEU A 898 2.39 6.55 24.25
N GLY A 899 1.82 5.90 23.23
CA GLY A 899 1.28 4.56 23.33
C GLY A 899 2.35 3.53 23.71
N LYS A 900 2.00 2.66 24.67
CA LYS A 900 2.85 1.55 25.13
C LYS A 900 2.06 0.23 25.08
N PHE A 901 1.44 -0.05 23.94
CA PHE A 901 0.54 -1.19 23.78
C PHE A 901 1.28 -2.53 23.82
N LYS A 902 0.69 -3.48 24.55
CA LYS A 902 1.21 -4.84 24.69
C LYS A 902 0.46 -5.84 23.84
N VAL A 903 -0.75 -5.50 23.44
CA VAL A 903 -1.61 -6.31 22.59
C VAL A 903 -2.15 -5.46 21.46
N ILE A 904 -2.09 -5.97 20.24
CA ILE A 904 -2.72 -5.35 19.07
C ILE A 904 -3.79 -6.29 18.54
N ILE A 905 -4.99 -5.77 18.31
CA ILE A 905 -6.14 -6.50 17.78
C ILE A 905 -6.55 -5.75 16.51
N GLN A 906 -6.42 -6.38 15.34
CA GLN A 906 -6.78 -5.76 14.07
C GLN A 906 -8.01 -6.42 13.45
N ASP A 907 -9.17 -5.81 13.63
CA ASP A 907 -10.43 -6.25 13.04
C ASP A 907 -10.49 -5.95 11.54
N GLU A 908 -11.20 -6.81 10.79
CA GLU A 908 -11.34 -6.73 9.31
C GLU A 908 -10.03 -6.74 8.51
N ALA A 909 -8.97 -7.35 9.02
CA ALA A 909 -7.68 -7.46 8.35
C ALA A 909 -7.72 -8.16 6.98
N ALA A 910 -8.71 -9.03 6.69
CA ALA A 910 -8.83 -9.66 5.35
C ALA A 910 -9.21 -8.66 4.26
N LEU A 911 -9.86 -7.57 4.65
CA LEU A 911 -10.22 -6.49 3.75
C LEU A 911 -9.09 -5.46 3.63
N THR A 912 -8.06 -5.55 4.46
CA THR A 912 -6.90 -4.66 4.44
C THR A 912 -5.77 -5.23 3.60
N ALA A 913 -5.12 -4.36 2.83
CA ALA A 913 -3.85 -4.71 2.21
C ALA A 913 -2.77 -4.86 3.30
N ILE A 914 -1.75 -5.68 3.03
CA ILE A 914 -0.62 -5.90 3.95
C ILE A 914 0.00 -4.58 4.45
N PRO A 915 0.20 -3.54 3.63
CA PRO A 915 0.73 -2.27 4.14
C PRO A 915 -0.17 -1.57 5.18
N ASP A 916 -1.49 -1.70 5.03
CA ASP A 916 -2.44 -1.15 6.01
C ASP A 916 -2.41 -1.95 7.32
N ALA A 917 -2.28 -3.28 7.24
CA ALA A 917 -2.09 -4.14 8.41
C ALA A 917 -0.74 -3.93 9.11
N ALA A 918 0.31 -3.67 8.32
CA ALA A 918 1.63 -3.32 8.83
C ALA A 918 1.62 -2.02 9.64
N THR A 919 0.74 -1.07 9.30
CA THR A 919 0.72 0.27 9.90
C THR A 919 0.64 0.27 11.44
N PRO A 920 -0.36 -0.33 12.08
CA PRO A 920 -0.42 -0.41 13.54
C PRO A 920 0.65 -1.33 14.13
N LEU A 921 1.06 -2.39 13.42
CA LEU A 921 2.02 -3.38 13.93
C LEU A 921 3.45 -2.81 14.00
N ALA A 922 3.88 -2.11 12.94
CA ALA A 922 5.16 -1.43 12.86
C ALA A 922 5.27 -0.32 13.91
N SER A 923 4.20 0.46 14.09
CA SER A 923 4.18 1.61 15.01
C SER A 923 4.47 1.25 16.47
N PHE A 924 4.31 -0.03 16.85
CA PHE A 924 4.49 -0.53 18.22
C PHE A 924 5.31 -1.83 18.25
N ILE A 925 6.14 -2.08 17.22
CA ILE A 925 6.96 -3.30 17.07
C ILE A 925 7.87 -3.54 18.27
N ASP A 926 8.40 -2.46 18.86
CA ASP A 926 9.33 -2.45 19.99
C ASP A 926 8.69 -2.88 21.33
N ARG A 927 7.34 -2.86 21.44
CA ARG A 927 6.64 -2.97 22.72
C ARG A 927 5.61 -4.09 22.81
N CYS A 928 5.21 -4.67 21.68
CA CYS A 928 4.12 -5.64 21.57
C CYS A 928 4.50 -7.06 22.01
N TYR A 929 3.67 -7.70 22.85
CA TYR A 929 3.83 -9.10 23.29
C TYR A 929 2.91 -10.09 22.55
N SER A 930 1.76 -9.64 22.07
CA SER A 930 0.80 -10.47 21.35
C SER A 930 0.06 -9.65 20.28
N ALA A 931 -0.20 -10.25 19.13
CA ALA A 931 -1.03 -9.68 18.09
C ALA A 931 -2.12 -10.65 17.66
N SER A 932 -3.34 -10.16 17.50
CA SER A 932 -4.43 -10.91 16.90
C SER A 932 -4.91 -10.17 15.65
N VAL A 933 -4.88 -10.85 14.51
CA VAL A 933 -5.22 -10.31 13.19
C VAL A 933 -6.45 -11.07 12.69
N PHE A 934 -7.49 -10.36 12.29
CA PHE A 934 -8.80 -10.96 12.06
C PHE A 934 -9.16 -10.89 10.58
N HIS A 935 -9.30 -12.03 9.92
CA HIS A 935 -9.68 -12.21 8.53
C HIS A 935 -11.17 -12.50 8.34
#